data_AF-A0AB39TIC7-F1
#
_entry.id   AF-A0AB39TIC7-F1
#
_cell.length_a   1.000
_cell.length_b   1.000
_cell.length_c   1.000
_cell.angle_alpha   90.00
_cell.angle_beta   90.00
_cell.angle_gamma   90.00
#
_symmetry.space_group_name_H-M   'P 1'
#
loop_
_entity.id
_entity.type
_entity.pdbx_description
1 polymer ?
#
loop_
_entity_poly.entity_id
_entity_poly.type
_entity_poly.pdbx_seq_one_letter_code
_entity_poly.pdbx_strand_id
1 'polypeptide(L)'
;MTPPDPTGRPTRPVPATFLAGTDTPGAARPGPAPKAPVRAERAVRAERPQDPPEALPAAVRLPEAPLPPAEVDRLVGGQHHDPHALLGAHPVHGGTAIRVLRPLAERVVVETAQGPAELTHQQGGLFTGLVAGGERPDYTLLVTYPGGEPLRQQDGYRTPPTLGELDLHLISEGRHEQLWRALGSHVRTVDGVTGTAFAVWAPNAVGVRLIGDFNHWDGTGHPMRSLGSSGIWELFVPGLAEGTTYKYEIHTRQGWVLDKADPLARAAQCPPGTASVVTSSDHVWQDDEWMARRARAAHHRAPMSVYELHLASWRPELTTYRAIAEELPGYLKELGFTHVEFMPVMEHPFGGSWGYQVSGYYAPTARLGSPDDFRHLVDTLHRHGIGVIVDWVPAHFPKDAFALARFDGEPLYEPADPLRAEHPDWGTLEFDYGRTEVRNFLVANAVYWCEEFHVDGLRVDAVASMLYLDYSREGGAWTPNQYGGRENLDAAAFLQEMNATVYRRCPGVVTIAEESTAWDGVTRPTDAGGLGFGLKWNMGWMHDSLVYMSKEPVHRKYHHNEITFSMVYAYSENYVLPISHDEVVHGKQALVSKMPGDWWQQRANHRAYLGFMWAHPGKQLLFMGQEFAQGAEWDHEQGPQWWVLDEQWPAHEDHRGVRRLVRDLNRRYLDTPALWELDTTPEGFRWLDGGAAEDNLLTFVRHAADGSPLVAVCNFSPVVRHGHRVGLPALDGREQLWEEVLNTDAEAYGGSGIGNSHPVKADPTPWDGQPRSAELVLPPLATLWLRPA
;
A
#
# COMPACT_ATOMS: atom_id res chain seq x y z
N MET A 1 32.95 -41.16 11.71
CA MET A 1 32.54 -40.27 12.80
C MET A 1 31.47 -39.37 12.24
N THR A 2 30.22 -39.65 12.56
CA THR A 2 29.03 -38.98 12.05
C THR A 2 28.45 -38.17 13.22
N PRO A 3 28.21 -36.86 13.09
CA PRO A 3 27.42 -36.13 14.07
C PRO A 3 25.92 -36.15 13.71
N PRO A 4 25.03 -36.02 14.71
CA PRO A 4 23.60 -36.33 14.60
C PRO A 4 22.69 -35.10 14.38
N ASP A 5 21.50 -35.42 13.88
CA ASP A 5 20.29 -34.62 13.69
C ASP A 5 19.61 -34.23 15.03
N PRO A 6 19.13 -32.98 15.20
CA PRO A 6 18.23 -32.61 16.29
C PRO A 6 16.86 -32.11 15.77
N THR A 7 15.88 -33.01 15.68
CA THR A 7 14.45 -32.66 15.66
C THR A 7 13.75 -33.19 16.91
N GLY A 8 13.62 -32.33 17.92
CA GLY A 8 12.93 -32.63 19.18
C GLY A 8 11.68 -31.76 19.35
N ARG A 9 10.51 -32.29 18.99
CA ARG A 9 9.20 -31.77 19.43
C ARG A 9 8.79 -32.46 20.73
N PRO A 10 8.35 -31.73 21.77
CA PRO A 10 7.71 -32.35 22.92
C PRO A 10 6.19 -32.41 22.75
N THR A 11 5.63 -33.60 22.88
CA THR A 11 4.22 -33.88 23.12
C THR A 11 3.89 -33.63 24.60
N ARG A 12 2.72 -33.06 24.90
CA ARG A 12 2.14 -33.07 26.26
C ARG A 12 0.69 -33.57 26.23
N PRO A 13 0.24 -34.22 27.32
CA PRO A 13 -0.94 -35.09 27.30
C PRO A 13 -2.20 -34.40 27.83
N VAL A 14 -3.35 -34.90 27.36
CA VAL A 14 -4.71 -34.62 27.85
C VAL A 14 -5.01 -35.49 29.07
N PRO A 15 -5.82 -35.00 30.02
CA PRO A 15 -6.77 -35.86 30.72
C PRO A 15 -8.22 -35.36 30.61
N ALA A 16 -9.13 -36.33 30.66
CA ALA A 16 -10.54 -36.21 30.34
C ALA A 16 -11.45 -36.15 31.59
N THR A 17 -12.62 -35.51 31.40
CA THR A 17 -13.98 -35.84 31.88
C THR A 17 -14.33 -35.91 33.38
N PHE A 18 -15.40 -35.19 33.77
CA PHE A 18 -16.47 -35.71 34.63
C PHE A 18 -17.87 -35.09 34.35
N LEU A 19 -18.76 -36.00 33.93
CA LEU A 19 -20.23 -36.18 33.96
C LEU A 19 -21.22 -35.15 34.58
N ALA A 20 -22.24 -34.82 33.76
CA ALA A 20 -23.71 -34.99 33.91
C ALA A 20 -24.47 -34.71 35.24
N GLY A 21 -25.59 -33.99 35.11
CA GLY A 21 -26.71 -34.00 36.08
C GLY A 21 -27.85 -33.03 35.73
N THR A 22 -29.04 -33.57 35.51
CA THR A 22 -30.32 -32.96 35.08
C THR A 22 -31.08 -32.21 36.20
N ASP A 23 -31.85 -31.17 35.85
CA ASP A 23 -33.32 -31.05 36.09
C ASP A 23 -33.87 -29.63 35.84
N THR A 24 -35.09 -29.57 35.27
CA THR A 24 -35.95 -28.40 34.99
C THR A 24 -37.11 -28.34 36.03
N PRO A 25 -38.11 -27.41 36.03
CA PRO A 25 -38.27 -26.11 35.35
C PRO A 25 -38.81 -24.97 36.27
N GLY A 26 -38.82 -23.72 35.78
CA GLY A 26 -39.52 -22.59 36.43
C GLY A 26 -39.86 -21.46 35.45
N ALA A 27 -41.13 -21.10 35.37
CA ALA A 27 -41.76 -20.28 34.33
C ALA A 27 -41.63 -18.75 34.50
N ALA A 28 -41.57 -18.00 33.39
CA ALA A 28 -42.15 -16.66 33.24
C ALA A 28 -42.36 -16.28 31.75
N ARG A 29 -43.49 -15.61 31.48
CA ARG A 29 -44.10 -15.30 30.16
C ARG A 29 -43.37 -14.22 29.35
N PRO A 30 -43.42 -14.23 28.00
CA PRO A 30 -43.01 -13.10 27.16
C PRO A 30 -44.19 -12.20 26.73
N GLY A 31 -43.95 -10.88 26.74
CA GLY A 31 -44.80 -9.82 26.16
C GLY A 31 -44.44 -9.51 24.69
N PRO A 32 -45.19 -8.61 24.03
CA PRO A 32 -45.48 -8.71 22.59
C PRO A 32 -44.42 -8.07 21.68
N ALA A 33 -44.22 -8.69 20.51
CA ALA A 33 -43.38 -8.20 19.41
C ALA A 33 -44.10 -7.17 18.52
N PRO A 34 -43.37 -6.24 17.88
CA PRO A 34 -43.94 -5.21 17.01
C PRO A 34 -44.25 -5.71 15.59
N LYS A 35 -45.18 -4.99 14.95
CA LYS A 35 -45.91 -5.33 13.72
C LYS A 35 -45.07 -5.21 12.44
N ALA A 36 -45.20 -6.21 11.56
CA ALA A 36 -44.79 -6.16 10.16
C ALA A 36 -45.85 -5.45 9.29
N PRO A 37 -45.47 -4.77 8.19
CA PRO A 37 -46.41 -4.10 7.30
C PRO A 37 -47.06 -5.08 6.31
N VAL A 38 -48.33 -4.77 6.05
CA VAL A 38 -49.31 -5.50 5.23
C VAL A 38 -48.96 -5.46 3.75
N ARG A 39 -48.93 -6.63 3.10
CA ARG A 39 -48.89 -6.76 1.64
C ARG A 39 -50.32 -7.07 1.15
N ALA A 40 -50.87 -6.20 0.32
CA ALA A 40 -52.19 -6.35 -0.27
C ALA A 40 -52.21 -7.50 -1.29
N GLU A 41 -53.16 -8.42 -1.12
CA GLU A 41 -53.49 -9.47 -2.09
C GLU A 41 -54.13 -8.86 -3.34
N ARG A 42 -53.56 -9.18 -4.51
CA ARG A 42 -54.24 -9.05 -5.80
C ARG A 42 -54.34 -10.46 -6.38
N ALA A 43 -55.56 -10.97 -6.46
CA ALA A 43 -55.89 -12.29 -6.96
C ALA A 43 -55.34 -12.50 -8.38
N VAL A 44 -54.45 -13.48 -8.54
CA VAL A 44 -54.02 -14.00 -9.85
C VAL A 44 -54.97 -15.12 -10.24
N ARG A 45 -55.59 -14.94 -11.40
CA ARG A 45 -56.47 -15.90 -12.07
C ARG A 45 -55.63 -17.13 -12.43
N ALA A 46 -56.10 -18.33 -12.07
CA ALA A 46 -55.41 -19.57 -12.43
C ALA A 46 -55.28 -19.70 -13.96
N GLU A 47 -54.04 -19.61 -14.45
CA GLU A 47 -53.70 -20.01 -15.81
C GLU A 47 -53.64 -21.54 -15.89
N ARG A 48 -54.06 -22.07 -17.05
CA ARG A 48 -54.09 -23.50 -17.37
C ARG A 48 -52.70 -24.13 -17.25
N PRO A 49 -52.61 -25.47 -17.05
CA PRO A 49 -51.33 -26.17 -17.11
C PRO A 49 -50.65 -25.83 -18.43
N GLN A 50 -49.43 -25.29 -18.38
CA GLN A 50 -48.59 -25.15 -19.55
C GLN A 50 -48.34 -26.54 -20.13
N ASP A 51 -48.51 -26.65 -21.45
CA ASP A 51 -48.13 -27.82 -22.22
C ASP A 51 -46.67 -28.22 -21.91
N PRO A 52 -46.30 -29.51 -22.01
CA PRO A 52 -44.91 -29.95 -21.85
C PRO A 52 -43.99 -29.11 -22.74
N PRO A 53 -42.72 -28.87 -22.34
CA PRO A 53 -41.80 -28.05 -23.12
C PRO A 53 -41.79 -28.58 -24.55
N GLU A 54 -42.20 -27.72 -25.48
CA GLU A 54 -42.25 -28.00 -26.90
C GLU A 54 -40.86 -28.49 -27.30
N ALA A 55 -40.78 -29.71 -27.83
CA ALA A 55 -39.52 -30.29 -28.28
C ALA A 55 -38.84 -29.28 -29.21
N LEU A 56 -37.61 -28.88 -28.87
CA LEU A 56 -36.81 -27.96 -29.69
C LEU A 56 -36.91 -28.42 -31.16
N PRO A 57 -37.28 -27.54 -32.10
CA PRO A 57 -37.41 -27.90 -33.50
C PRO A 57 -36.12 -28.60 -33.96
N ALA A 58 -36.28 -29.70 -34.72
CA ALA A 58 -35.17 -30.54 -35.14
C ALA A 58 -34.10 -29.69 -35.85
N ALA A 59 -32.94 -29.51 -35.21
CA ALA A 59 -31.86 -28.70 -35.73
C ALA A 59 -31.37 -29.29 -37.06
N VAL A 60 -31.24 -28.44 -38.08
CA VAL A 60 -30.75 -28.85 -39.39
C VAL A 60 -29.21 -28.88 -39.33
N ARG A 61 -28.59 -29.99 -39.71
CA ARG A 61 -27.12 -30.06 -39.86
C ARG A 61 -26.67 -29.18 -41.02
N LEU A 62 -25.69 -28.32 -40.76
CA LEU A 62 -25.16 -27.40 -41.77
C LEU A 62 -24.03 -28.01 -42.61
N PRO A 63 -23.82 -27.53 -43.85
CA PRO A 63 -22.59 -27.81 -44.59
C PRO A 63 -21.35 -27.38 -43.80
N GLU A 64 -20.28 -28.15 -43.89
CA GLU A 64 -19.03 -27.86 -43.19
C GLU A 64 -18.29 -26.66 -43.81
N ALA A 65 -17.65 -25.85 -42.96
CA ALA A 65 -16.70 -24.82 -43.36
C ALA A 65 -15.35 -25.06 -42.64
N PRO A 66 -14.61 -26.12 -43.03
CA PRO A 66 -13.37 -26.53 -42.36
C PRO A 66 -12.27 -25.48 -42.46
N LEU A 67 -11.46 -25.42 -41.41
CA LEU A 67 -10.21 -24.64 -41.40
C LEU A 67 -9.03 -25.52 -41.87
N PRO A 68 -7.94 -24.92 -42.37
CA PRO A 68 -6.71 -25.66 -42.62
C PRO A 68 -6.22 -26.37 -41.34
N PRO A 69 -5.75 -27.63 -41.42
CA PRO A 69 -5.34 -28.40 -40.22
C PRO A 69 -4.33 -27.67 -39.33
N ALA A 70 -3.36 -26.97 -39.92
CA ALA A 70 -2.37 -26.20 -39.18
C ALA A 70 -3.00 -25.04 -38.35
N GLU A 71 -4.08 -24.43 -38.83
CA GLU A 71 -4.81 -23.40 -38.06
C GLU A 71 -5.57 -24.04 -36.89
N VAL A 72 -6.17 -25.20 -37.12
CA VAL A 72 -6.86 -25.96 -36.08
C VAL A 72 -5.89 -26.38 -35.00
N ASP A 73 -4.72 -26.92 -35.36
CA ASP A 73 -3.68 -27.35 -34.43
C ASP A 73 -3.16 -26.17 -33.60
N ARG A 74 -2.92 -25.00 -34.21
CA ARG A 74 -2.50 -23.80 -33.47
C ARG A 74 -3.60 -23.31 -32.51
N LEU A 75 -4.85 -23.30 -32.94
CA LEU A 75 -5.97 -22.83 -32.12
C LEU A 75 -6.21 -23.75 -30.92
N VAL A 76 -6.35 -25.06 -31.18
CA VAL A 76 -6.57 -26.09 -30.16
C VAL A 76 -5.33 -26.26 -29.27
N GLY A 77 -4.13 -26.07 -29.82
CA GLY A 77 -2.86 -26.10 -29.09
C GLY A 77 -2.53 -24.83 -28.31
N GLY A 78 -3.29 -23.73 -28.50
CA GLY A 78 -3.14 -22.49 -27.73
C GLY A 78 -2.08 -21.54 -28.24
N GLN A 79 -1.62 -21.73 -29.48
CA GLN A 79 -0.54 -20.98 -30.13
C GLN A 79 -1.05 -20.08 -31.26
N HIS A 80 -2.37 -19.84 -31.34
CA HIS A 80 -2.95 -18.98 -32.36
C HIS A 80 -3.06 -17.54 -31.85
N HIS A 81 -2.39 -16.60 -32.53
CA HIS A 81 -2.32 -15.20 -32.12
C HIS A 81 -3.62 -14.41 -32.37
N ASP A 82 -4.45 -14.81 -33.35
CA ASP A 82 -5.72 -14.13 -33.64
C ASP A 82 -6.91 -15.10 -33.72
N PRO A 83 -7.40 -15.65 -32.59
CA PRO A 83 -8.55 -16.55 -32.59
C PRO A 83 -9.81 -15.94 -33.21
N HIS A 84 -9.97 -14.62 -33.20
CA HIS A 84 -11.15 -13.93 -33.74
C HIS A 84 -11.18 -13.94 -35.27
N ALA A 85 -10.04 -14.12 -35.96
CA ALA A 85 -10.01 -14.37 -37.40
C ALA A 85 -10.57 -15.75 -37.80
N LEU A 86 -10.67 -16.68 -36.84
CA LEU A 86 -11.14 -18.05 -37.07
C LEU A 86 -12.52 -18.29 -36.46
N LEU A 87 -12.69 -17.93 -35.19
CA LEU A 87 -13.89 -18.15 -34.38
C LEU A 87 -14.92 -17.03 -34.56
N GLY A 88 -16.18 -17.34 -34.27
CA GLY A 88 -17.31 -16.45 -34.53
C GLY A 88 -17.87 -16.60 -35.95
N ALA A 89 -18.55 -15.56 -36.43
CA ALA A 89 -19.17 -15.53 -37.76
C ALA A 89 -18.28 -14.86 -38.81
N HIS A 90 -18.00 -15.58 -39.89
CA HIS A 90 -17.10 -15.18 -40.97
C HIS A 90 -17.75 -15.33 -42.35
N PRO A 91 -17.85 -14.27 -43.16
CA PRO A 91 -18.30 -14.37 -44.54
C PRO A 91 -17.35 -15.27 -45.34
N VAL A 92 -17.90 -16.29 -46.02
CA VAL A 92 -17.15 -17.20 -46.89
C VAL A 92 -17.92 -17.45 -48.18
N HIS A 93 -17.30 -18.12 -49.16
CA HIS A 93 -18.01 -18.51 -50.36
C HIS A 93 -19.15 -19.48 -50.01
N GLY A 94 -20.40 -19.10 -50.31
CA GLY A 94 -21.59 -19.91 -50.06
C GLY A 94 -22.39 -19.55 -48.80
N GLY A 95 -21.96 -18.58 -47.99
CA GLY A 95 -22.70 -18.11 -46.81
C GLY A 95 -21.80 -17.54 -45.72
N THR A 96 -22.23 -17.65 -44.47
CA THR A 96 -21.46 -17.23 -43.29
C THR A 96 -21.07 -18.46 -42.49
N ALA A 97 -19.77 -18.70 -42.32
CA ALA A 97 -19.25 -19.78 -41.48
C ALA A 97 -19.33 -19.34 -40.02
N ILE A 98 -20.01 -20.13 -39.17
CA ILE A 98 -19.95 -19.98 -37.73
C ILE A 98 -19.01 -21.06 -37.19
N ARG A 99 -17.97 -20.63 -36.48
CA ARG A 99 -16.97 -21.52 -35.87
C ARG A 99 -16.90 -21.27 -34.37
N VAL A 100 -17.02 -22.34 -33.60
CA VAL A 100 -17.17 -22.27 -32.14
C VAL A 100 -16.22 -23.28 -31.49
N LEU A 101 -15.43 -22.83 -30.52
CA LEU A 101 -14.54 -23.69 -29.74
C LEU A 101 -15.17 -24.00 -28.39
N ARG A 102 -15.65 -25.23 -28.21
CA ARG A 102 -16.22 -25.76 -26.97
C ARG A 102 -15.63 -27.14 -26.69
N PRO A 103 -14.45 -27.20 -26.02
CA PRO A 103 -13.84 -28.46 -25.59
C PRO A 103 -14.85 -29.30 -24.82
N LEU A 104 -14.82 -30.62 -25.01
CA LEU A 104 -15.68 -31.61 -24.32
C LEU A 104 -17.19 -31.48 -24.58
N ALA A 105 -17.67 -30.53 -25.38
CA ALA A 105 -19.07 -30.47 -25.76
C ALA A 105 -19.43 -31.67 -26.66
N GLU A 106 -20.62 -32.24 -26.44
CA GLU A 106 -21.15 -33.31 -27.30
C GLU A 106 -21.89 -32.73 -28.51
N ARG A 107 -22.49 -31.55 -28.33
CA ARG A 107 -23.35 -30.92 -29.34
C ARG A 107 -23.34 -29.41 -29.21
N VAL A 108 -23.26 -28.73 -30.34
CA VAL A 108 -23.39 -27.26 -30.43
C VAL A 108 -24.43 -26.92 -31.48
N VAL A 109 -25.45 -26.18 -31.08
CA VAL A 109 -26.50 -25.64 -31.95
C VAL A 109 -26.42 -24.12 -31.95
N VAL A 110 -26.52 -23.50 -33.13
CA VAL A 110 -26.70 -22.05 -33.29
C VAL A 110 -28.16 -21.75 -33.51
N GLU A 111 -28.74 -20.88 -32.70
CA GLU A 111 -30.08 -20.34 -32.92
C GLU A 111 -29.98 -19.02 -33.67
N THR A 112 -30.46 -19.01 -34.92
CA THR A 112 -30.52 -17.81 -35.75
C THR A 112 -31.97 -17.39 -35.97
N ALA A 113 -32.18 -16.24 -36.63
CA ALA A 113 -33.51 -15.83 -37.08
C ALA A 113 -34.19 -16.83 -38.04
N GLN A 114 -33.44 -17.74 -38.66
CA GLN A 114 -33.97 -18.79 -39.53
C GLN A 114 -34.29 -20.10 -38.80
N GLY A 115 -33.98 -20.19 -37.50
CA GLY A 115 -34.19 -21.38 -36.67
C GLY A 115 -32.89 -22.00 -36.13
N PRO A 116 -32.99 -23.09 -35.35
CA PRO A 116 -31.83 -23.79 -34.81
C PRO A 116 -31.10 -24.60 -35.89
N ALA A 117 -29.77 -24.49 -35.92
CA ALA A 117 -28.92 -25.25 -36.82
C ALA A 117 -27.75 -25.90 -36.07
N GLU A 118 -27.48 -27.16 -36.36
CA GLU A 118 -26.45 -27.93 -35.64
C GLU A 118 -25.10 -27.81 -36.36
N LEU A 119 -24.05 -27.50 -35.58
CA LEU A 119 -22.69 -27.43 -36.06
C LEU A 119 -22.04 -28.82 -36.06
N THR A 120 -21.13 -29.06 -37.00
CA THR A 120 -20.37 -30.31 -37.10
C THR A 120 -19.08 -30.20 -36.32
N HIS A 121 -18.82 -31.18 -35.43
CA HIS A 121 -17.55 -31.31 -34.72
C HIS A 121 -16.41 -31.68 -35.68
N GLN A 122 -15.25 -31.04 -35.51
CA GLN A 122 -14.04 -31.35 -36.28
C GLN A 122 -12.96 -31.99 -35.39
N GLN A 123 -12.28 -31.16 -34.58
CA GLN A 123 -11.14 -31.59 -33.76
C GLN A 123 -11.09 -30.76 -32.49
N GLY A 124 -10.75 -31.38 -31.36
CA GLY A 124 -10.43 -30.66 -30.12
C GLY A 124 -11.55 -29.79 -29.55
N GLY A 125 -12.81 -30.05 -29.93
CA GLY A 125 -13.95 -29.22 -29.54
C GLY A 125 -14.24 -28.04 -30.47
N LEU A 126 -13.58 -27.96 -31.63
CA LEU A 126 -13.96 -27.03 -32.70
C LEU A 126 -15.20 -27.56 -33.43
N PHE A 127 -16.24 -26.73 -33.49
CA PHE A 127 -17.47 -26.97 -34.24
C PHE A 127 -17.61 -25.93 -35.35
N THR A 128 -18.06 -26.35 -36.53
CA THR A 128 -18.24 -25.48 -37.70
C THR A 128 -19.56 -25.73 -38.41
N GLY A 129 -20.12 -24.70 -39.03
CA GLY A 129 -21.30 -24.83 -39.89
C GLY A 129 -21.51 -23.58 -40.74
N LEU A 130 -22.02 -23.79 -41.96
CA LEU A 130 -22.32 -22.72 -42.90
C LEU A 130 -23.80 -22.32 -42.81
N VAL A 131 -24.10 -21.12 -42.28
CA VAL A 131 -25.46 -20.56 -42.26
C VAL A 131 -25.70 -19.66 -43.47
N ALA A 132 -26.95 -19.62 -43.94
CA ALA A 132 -27.39 -18.67 -44.94
C ALA A 132 -27.64 -17.30 -44.29
N GLY A 133 -27.09 -16.21 -44.83
CA GLY A 133 -27.31 -14.87 -44.27
C GLY A 133 -26.27 -13.83 -44.66
N GLY A 134 -26.37 -12.64 -44.04
CA GLY A 134 -25.46 -11.51 -44.25
C GLY A 134 -24.14 -11.65 -43.49
N GLU A 135 -23.28 -10.63 -43.59
CA GLU A 135 -21.89 -10.69 -43.11
C GLU A 135 -21.73 -10.91 -41.59
N ARG A 136 -22.73 -10.50 -40.80
CA ARG A 136 -22.78 -10.70 -39.33
C ARG A 136 -24.20 -11.10 -38.88
N PRO A 137 -24.58 -12.39 -38.99
CA PRO A 137 -25.85 -12.85 -38.47
C PRO A 137 -25.86 -12.75 -36.94
N ASP A 138 -26.98 -12.37 -36.36
CA ASP A 138 -27.19 -12.50 -34.92
C ASP A 138 -27.55 -13.95 -34.59
N TYR A 139 -26.89 -14.52 -33.59
CA TYR A 139 -27.14 -15.89 -33.14
C TYR A 139 -26.83 -16.07 -31.66
N THR A 140 -27.45 -17.09 -31.07
CA THR A 140 -27.14 -17.59 -29.72
C THR A 140 -26.63 -19.03 -29.81
N LEU A 141 -25.71 -19.40 -28.94
CA LEU A 141 -25.20 -20.77 -28.84
C LEU A 141 -26.03 -21.58 -27.84
N LEU A 142 -26.38 -22.81 -28.20
CA LEU A 142 -26.86 -23.84 -27.30
C LEU A 142 -25.82 -24.96 -27.25
N VAL A 143 -25.09 -25.05 -26.14
CA VAL A 143 -23.98 -26.00 -25.97
C VAL A 143 -24.41 -27.10 -25.00
N THR A 144 -24.29 -28.36 -25.42
CA THR A 144 -24.60 -29.52 -24.59
C THR A 144 -23.33 -30.25 -24.21
N TYR A 145 -23.12 -30.44 -22.90
CA TYR A 145 -22.02 -31.20 -22.32
C TYR A 145 -22.51 -32.57 -21.82
N PRO A 146 -21.63 -33.56 -21.66
CA PRO A 146 -22.01 -34.90 -21.22
C PRO A 146 -22.88 -34.89 -19.95
N GLY A 147 -24.08 -35.46 -20.04
CA GLY A 147 -25.01 -35.57 -18.91
C GLY A 147 -25.69 -34.28 -18.46
N GLY A 148 -25.54 -33.17 -19.22
CA GLY A 148 -26.14 -31.87 -18.92
C GLY A 148 -27.22 -31.44 -19.91
N GLU A 149 -28.05 -30.49 -19.48
CA GLU A 149 -29.01 -29.80 -20.34
C GLU A 149 -28.31 -28.77 -21.25
N PRO A 150 -28.88 -28.41 -22.42
CA PRO A 150 -28.30 -27.39 -23.29
C PRO A 150 -28.17 -26.03 -22.59
N LEU A 151 -26.94 -25.50 -22.57
CA LEU A 151 -26.63 -24.18 -22.00
C LEU A 151 -26.71 -23.11 -23.08
N ARG A 152 -27.56 -22.11 -22.86
CA ARG A 152 -27.69 -20.94 -23.73
C ARG A 152 -26.60 -19.91 -23.43
N GLN A 153 -25.78 -19.58 -24.42
CA GLN A 153 -24.59 -18.72 -24.29
C GLN A 153 -24.48 -17.74 -25.47
N GLN A 154 -23.93 -16.56 -25.20
CA GLN A 154 -23.50 -15.65 -26.26
C GLN A 154 -22.09 -16.02 -26.74
N ASP A 155 -21.78 -15.71 -28.00
CA ASP A 155 -20.45 -15.96 -28.56
C ASP A 155 -19.54 -14.75 -28.35
N GLY A 156 -18.51 -14.88 -27.51
CA GLY A 156 -17.53 -13.82 -27.26
C GLY A 156 -16.69 -13.46 -28.49
N TYR A 157 -16.47 -14.40 -29.42
CA TYR A 157 -15.57 -14.22 -30.56
C TYR A 157 -16.14 -13.37 -31.70
N ARG A 158 -17.41 -12.95 -31.60
CA ARG A 158 -17.99 -11.94 -32.50
C ARG A 158 -17.66 -10.51 -32.09
N THR A 159 -17.12 -10.33 -30.88
CA THR A 159 -16.98 -9.01 -30.24
C THR A 159 -15.80 -8.24 -30.86
N PRO A 160 -15.98 -6.97 -31.24
CA PRO A 160 -14.87 -6.13 -31.70
C PRO A 160 -13.87 -5.85 -30.57
N PRO A 161 -12.70 -5.28 -30.90
CA PRO A 161 -11.85 -4.49 -30.03
C PRO A 161 -12.44 -4.00 -28.71
N THR A 162 -12.10 -4.49 -27.51
CA THR A 162 -12.54 -3.78 -26.28
C THR A 162 -11.61 -2.63 -25.88
N LEU A 163 -10.44 -2.52 -26.52
CA LEU A 163 -9.51 -1.39 -26.41
C LEU A 163 -9.50 -0.58 -27.71
N GLY A 164 -9.43 0.75 -27.59
CA GLY A 164 -9.35 1.66 -28.74
C GLY A 164 -7.92 1.92 -29.20
N GLU A 165 -7.77 2.48 -30.41
CA GLU A 165 -6.45 2.83 -30.97
C GLU A 165 -5.66 3.82 -30.11
N LEU A 166 -6.35 4.76 -29.45
CA LEU A 166 -5.71 5.73 -28.55
C LEU A 166 -5.10 5.05 -27.32
N ASP A 167 -5.81 4.10 -26.71
CA ASP A 167 -5.29 3.36 -25.55
C ASP A 167 -4.02 2.60 -25.95
N LEU A 168 -4.08 1.87 -27.07
CA LEU A 168 -2.94 1.12 -27.59
C LEU A 168 -1.74 2.04 -27.88
N HIS A 169 -1.98 3.20 -28.48
CA HIS A 169 -0.95 4.19 -28.77
C HIS A 169 -0.29 4.73 -27.49
N LEU A 170 -1.09 5.15 -26.51
CA LEU A 170 -0.58 5.67 -25.23
C LEU A 170 0.15 4.60 -24.42
N ILE A 171 -0.28 3.34 -24.48
CA ILE A 171 0.41 2.23 -23.84
C ILE A 171 1.78 2.01 -24.50
N SER A 172 1.84 1.98 -25.83
CA SER A 172 3.10 1.85 -26.57
C SER A 172 4.06 3.03 -26.39
N GLU A 173 3.56 4.25 -26.13
CA GLU A 173 4.38 5.40 -25.75
C GLU A 173 4.75 5.41 -24.25
N GLY A 174 4.11 4.57 -23.44
CA GLY A 174 4.31 4.50 -21.98
C GLY A 174 3.81 5.74 -21.26
N ARG A 175 2.72 6.32 -21.74
CA ARG A 175 2.15 7.59 -21.24
C ARG A 175 0.66 7.47 -20.88
N HIS A 176 0.19 6.24 -20.68
CA HIS A 176 -1.21 5.98 -20.37
C HIS A 176 -1.46 6.15 -18.86
N GLU A 177 -1.67 7.39 -18.43
CA GLU A 177 -1.82 7.75 -17.00
C GLU A 177 -2.97 7.07 -16.24
N GLN A 178 -3.93 6.48 -16.95
CA GLN A 178 -5.02 5.68 -16.37
C GLN A 178 -4.99 4.22 -16.85
N LEU A 179 -3.81 3.61 -16.90
CA LEU A 179 -3.58 2.27 -17.47
C LEU A 179 -4.55 1.21 -16.93
N TRP A 180 -4.92 1.30 -15.66
CA TRP A 180 -5.89 0.41 -14.99
C TRP A 180 -7.30 0.42 -15.57
N ARG A 181 -7.66 1.41 -16.38
CA ARG A 181 -8.95 1.45 -17.09
C ARG A 181 -8.92 0.72 -18.43
N ALA A 182 -7.72 0.53 -18.99
CA ALA A 182 -7.51 -0.11 -20.28
C ALA A 182 -7.11 -1.60 -20.12
N LEU A 183 -6.15 -1.88 -19.25
CA LEU A 183 -5.66 -3.24 -18.97
C LEU A 183 -6.33 -3.84 -17.73
N GLY A 184 -6.17 -5.16 -17.55
CA GLY A 184 -6.78 -5.93 -16.48
C GLY A 184 -8.14 -6.50 -16.85
N SER A 185 -8.99 -6.76 -15.85
CA SER A 185 -10.38 -7.22 -16.04
C SER A 185 -11.41 -6.12 -15.77
N HIS A 186 -12.40 -6.00 -16.67
CA HIS A 186 -13.43 -4.96 -16.63
C HIS A 186 -14.80 -5.52 -16.99
N VAL A 187 -15.74 -5.50 -16.05
CA VAL A 187 -17.15 -5.77 -16.34
C VAL A 187 -17.67 -4.63 -17.22
N ARG A 188 -18.21 -4.96 -18.40
CA ARG A 188 -18.76 -3.99 -19.36
C ARG A 188 -19.83 -4.60 -20.25
N THR A 189 -20.61 -3.73 -20.89
CA THR A 189 -21.59 -4.12 -21.91
C THR A 189 -21.07 -3.78 -23.29
N VAL A 190 -20.93 -4.78 -24.16
CA VAL A 190 -20.53 -4.61 -25.57
C VAL A 190 -21.65 -5.15 -26.46
N ASP A 191 -22.12 -4.35 -27.42
CA ASP A 191 -23.24 -4.68 -28.32
C ASP A 191 -24.49 -5.19 -27.58
N GLY A 192 -24.78 -4.62 -26.40
CA GLY A 192 -25.94 -4.99 -25.57
C GLY A 192 -25.74 -6.25 -24.70
N VAL A 193 -24.56 -6.88 -24.73
CA VAL A 193 -24.22 -8.08 -23.97
C VAL A 193 -23.28 -7.70 -22.84
N THR A 194 -23.66 -7.98 -21.59
CA THR A 194 -22.80 -7.79 -20.42
C THR A 194 -21.86 -8.98 -20.25
N GLY A 195 -20.61 -8.70 -19.92
CA GLY A 195 -19.57 -9.69 -19.63
C GLY A 195 -18.31 -8.99 -19.12
N THR A 196 -17.18 -9.68 -19.15
CA THR A 196 -15.90 -9.14 -18.69
C THR A 196 -14.92 -9.07 -19.85
N ALA A 197 -14.33 -7.90 -20.06
CA ALA A 197 -13.18 -7.69 -20.94
C ALA A 197 -11.89 -7.94 -20.16
N PHE A 198 -10.96 -8.67 -20.76
CA PHE A 198 -9.64 -8.97 -20.22
C PHE A 198 -8.58 -8.45 -21.18
N ALA A 199 -7.58 -7.75 -20.66
CA ALA A 199 -6.44 -7.31 -21.46
C ALA A 199 -5.13 -7.39 -20.69
N VAL A 200 -4.10 -7.97 -21.30
CA VAL A 200 -2.79 -8.21 -20.67
C VAL A 200 -1.65 -7.96 -21.65
N TRP A 201 -0.57 -7.35 -21.19
CA TRP A 201 0.65 -7.15 -21.97
C TRP A 201 1.58 -8.37 -21.86
N ALA A 202 1.81 -9.05 -22.98
CA ALA A 202 2.66 -10.24 -23.09
C ALA A 202 3.24 -10.33 -24.52
N PRO A 203 4.14 -9.42 -24.91
CA PRO A 203 4.60 -9.24 -26.29
C PRO A 203 5.37 -10.45 -26.85
N ASN A 204 5.98 -11.28 -25.99
CA ASN A 204 6.74 -12.45 -26.43
C ASN A 204 5.91 -13.75 -26.47
N ALA A 205 4.69 -13.74 -25.94
CA ALA A 205 3.81 -14.91 -25.97
C ALA A 205 3.50 -15.33 -27.42
N VAL A 206 3.41 -16.64 -27.65
CA VAL A 206 2.89 -17.19 -28.92
C VAL A 206 1.38 -17.36 -28.88
N GLY A 207 0.81 -17.41 -27.67
CA GLY A 207 -0.61 -17.48 -27.43
C GLY A 207 -0.93 -17.21 -25.95
N VAL A 208 -2.09 -16.63 -25.69
CA VAL A 208 -2.59 -16.40 -24.35
C VAL A 208 -4.03 -16.91 -24.27
N ARG A 209 -4.36 -17.56 -23.17
CA ARG A 209 -5.70 -18.07 -22.87
C ARG A 209 -6.16 -17.58 -21.50
N LEU A 210 -7.46 -17.47 -21.34
CA LEU A 210 -8.06 -17.17 -20.05
C LEU A 210 -8.45 -18.48 -19.34
N ILE A 211 -7.99 -18.63 -18.10
CA ILE A 211 -8.32 -19.76 -17.22
C ILE A 211 -8.96 -19.24 -15.94
N GLY A 212 -9.90 -19.98 -15.37
CA GLY A 212 -10.60 -19.60 -14.15
C GLY A 212 -11.61 -20.64 -13.70
N ASP A 213 -12.40 -20.28 -12.68
CA ASP A 213 -13.46 -21.15 -12.16
C ASP A 213 -14.50 -21.54 -13.22
N PHE A 214 -14.88 -20.59 -14.08
CA PHE A 214 -15.90 -20.71 -15.13
C PHE A 214 -15.55 -21.71 -16.24
N ASN A 215 -14.28 -22.07 -16.40
CA ASN A 215 -13.83 -23.08 -17.35
C ASN A 215 -12.98 -24.17 -16.70
N HIS A 216 -13.14 -24.37 -15.38
CA HIS A 216 -12.43 -25.41 -14.62
C HIS A 216 -10.90 -25.36 -14.78
N TRP A 217 -10.35 -24.15 -14.94
CA TRP A 217 -8.93 -23.91 -15.19
C TRP A 217 -8.40 -24.54 -16.49
N ASP A 218 -9.25 -24.81 -17.48
CA ASP A 218 -8.87 -25.23 -18.84
C ASP A 218 -9.04 -24.09 -19.86
N GLY A 219 -7.91 -23.57 -20.35
CA GLY A 219 -7.87 -22.40 -21.23
C GLY A 219 -8.31 -22.70 -22.67
N THR A 220 -8.50 -23.97 -23.04
CA THR A 220 -8.71 -24.39 -24.43
C THR A 220 -9.89 -23.68 -25.08
N GLY A 221 -10.97 -23.42 -24.33
CA GLY A 221 -12.17 -22.74 -24.83
C GLY A 221 -12.09 -21.20 -24.90
N HIS A 222 -11.05 -20.59 -24.33
CA HIS A 222 -10.95 -19.14 -24.17
C HIS A 222 -9.59 -18.55 -24.62
N PRO A 223 -9.09 -18.84 -25.85
CA PRO A 223 -7.91 -18.15 -26.39
C PRO A 223 -8.19 -16.66 -26.64
N MET A 224 -7.20 -15.82 -26.34
CA MET A 224 -7.22 -14.36 -26.50
C MET A 224 -6.60 -13.96 -27.85
N ARG A 225 -6.97 -12.79 -28.39
CA ARG A 225 -6.33 -12.24 -29.60
C ARG A 225 -5.23 -11.26 -29.25
N SER A 226 -4.16 -11.24 -30.03
CA SER A 226 -3.13 -10.21 -30.01
C SER A 226 -3.59 -8.98 -30.78
N LEU A 227 -3.44 -7.80 -30.19
CA LEU A 227 -3.75 -6.50 -30.81
C LEU A 227 -2.53 -5.94 -31.54
N GLY A 228 -1.96 -6.75 -32.44
CA GLY A 228 -0.87 -6.38 -33.34
C GLY A 228 0.46 -6.10 -32.62
N SER A 229 1.14 -5.03 -33.03
CA SER A 229 2.47 -4.69 -32.53
C SER A 229 2.50 -4.14 -31.09
N SER A 230 1.33 -3.93 -30.48
CA SER A 230 1.22 -3.45 -29.09
C SER A 230 1.70 -4.49 -28.06
N GLY A 231 1.71 -5.78 -28.43
CA GLY A 231 1.97 -6.88 -27.49
C GLY A 231 0.85 -7.13 -26.49
N ILE A 232 -0.29 -6.45 -26.63
CA ILE A 232 -1.47 -6.62 -25.77
C ILE A 232 -2.32 -7.78 -26.31
N TRP A 233 -2.75 -8.65 -25.41
CA TRP A 233 -3.71 -9.72 -25.65
C TRP A 233 -5.04 -9.36 -25.04
N GLU A 234 -6.14 -9.59 -25.75
CA GLU A 234 -7.48 -9.20 -25.32
C GLU A 234 -8.54 -10.27 -25.60
N LEU A 235 -9.54 -10.36 -24.72
CA LEU A 235 -10.73 -11.19 -24.87
C LEU A 235 -11.92 -10.60 -24.10
N PHE A 236 -13.10 -10.59 -24.74
CA PHE A 236 -14.37 -10.37 -24.05
C PHE A 236 -15.10 -11.70 -23.82
N VAL A 237 -15.48 -11.97 -22.57
CA VAL A 237 -16.23 -13.16 -22.18
C VAL A 237 -17.64 -12.79 -21.74
N PRO A 238 -18.67 -13.05 -22.56
CA PRO A 238 -20.06 -12.78 -22.22
C PRO A 238 -20.54 -13.50 -20.96
N GLY A 239 -21.33 -12.82 -20.15
CA GLY A 239 -21.98 -13.40 -18.96
C GLY A 239 -21.06 -13.65 -17.78
N LEU A 240 -19.75 -13.40 -17.91
CA LEU A 240 -18.82 -13.48 -16.79
C LEU A 240 -19.04 -12.27 -15.87
N ALA A 241 -19.10 -12.51 -14.57
CA ALA A 241 -19.51 -11.54 -13.57
C ALA A 241 -18.36 -11.17 -12.62
N GLU A 242 -18.61 -10.17 -11.78
CA GLU A 242 -17.77 -9.89 -10.62
C GLU A 242 -17.67 -11.11 -9.68
N GLY A 243 -16.52 -11.24 -9.02
CA GLY A 243 -16.19 -12.35 -8.13
C GLY A 243 -15.55 -13.56 -8.82
N THR A 244 -15.61 -13.63 -10.15
CA THR A 244 -14.92 -14.68 -10.92
C THR A 244 -13.42 -14.64 -10.68
N THR A 245 -12.87 -15.80 -10.34
CA THR A 245 -11.42 -16.00 -10.20
C THR A 245 -10.80 -16.41 -11.54
N TYR A 246 -9.66 -15.80 -11.89
CA TYR A 246 -9.01 -16.04 -13.17
C TYR A 246 -7.48 -15.87 -13.12
N LYS A 247 -6.83 -16.42 -14.16
CA LYS A 247 -5.42 -16.23 -14.52
C LYS A 247 -5.27 -16.22 -16.04
N TYR A 248 -4.10 -15.81 -16.51
CA TYR A 248 -3.67 -15.95 -17.90
C TYR A 248 -2.80 -17.20 -18.05
N GLU A 249 -3.21 -18.12 -18.91
CA GLU A 249 -2.39 -19.24 -19.37
C GLU A 249 -1.58 -18.74 -20.59
N ILE A 250 -0.27 -18.54 -20.41
CA ILE A 250 0.64 -17.98 -21.42
C ILE A 250 1.48 -19.09 -22.04
N HIS A 251 1.39 -19.21 -23.36
CA HIS A 251 2.22 -20.10 -24.17
C HIS A 251 3.45 -19.32 -24.65
N THR A 252 4.64 -19.81 -24.30
CA THR A 252 5.92 -19.12 -24.60
C THR A 252 6.55 -19.64 -25.89
N ARG A 253 7.48 -18.87 -26.47
CA ARG A 253 8.28 -19.30 -27.63
C ARG A 253 9.15 -20.53 -27.33
N GLN A 254 9.52 -20.71 -26.07
CA GLN A 254 10.32 -21.85 -25.59
C GLN A 254 9.47 -23.11 -25.39
N GLY A 255 8.15 -23.04 -25.61
CA GLY A 255 7.23 -24.18 -25.49
C GLY A 255 6.75 -24.46 -24.07
N TRP A 256 6.89 -23.50 -23.15
CA TRP A 256 6.32 -23.59 -21.81
C TRP A 256 4.91 -23.03 -21.78
N VAL A 257 4.11 -23.51 -20.83
CA VAL A 257 2.79 -22.98 -20.49
C VAL A 257 2.87 -22.45 -19.07
N LEU A 258 2.56 -21.17 -18.87
CA LEU A 258 2.70 -20.46 -17.61
C LEU A 258 1.35 -19.96 -17.13
N ASP A 259 1.00 -20.21 -15.87
CA ASP A 259 -0.20 -19.65 -15.25
C ASP A 259 0.16 -18.37 -14.48
N LYS A 260 -0.28 -17.22 -14.99
CA LYS A 260 0.04 -15.90 -14.45
C LYS A 260 -1.19 -15.21 -13.86
N ALA A 261 -1.03 -14.66 -12.66
CA ALA A 261 -1.94 -13.65 -12.14
C ALA A 261 -1.89 -12.41 -13.03
N ASP A 262 -3.00 -11.68 -13.08
CA ASP A 262 -3.10 -10.43 -13.83
C ASP A 262 -2.26 -9.34 -13.16
N PRO A 263 -1.26 -8.75 -13.86
CA PRO A 263 -0.46 -7.65 -13.32
C PRO A 263 -1.30 -6.44 -12.90
N LEU A 264 -2.45 -6.25 -13.55
CA LEU A 264 -3.41 -5.15 -13.35
C LEU A 264 -4.66 -5.63 -12.59
N ALA A 265 -4.57 -6.76 -11.87
CA ALA A 265 -5.63 -7.22 -10.98
C ALA A 265 -6.03 -6.13 -9.99
N ARG A 266 -7.32 -5.79 -9.95
CA ARG A 266 -7.88 -4.83 -8.97
C ARG A 266 -8.36 -5.50 -7.68
N ALA A 267 -8.44 -6.83 -7.69
CA ALA A 267 -8.66 -7.69 -6.54
C ALA A 267 -7.93 -9.03 -6.76
N ALA A 268 -7.58 -9.71 -5.66
CA ALA A 268 -6.91 -11.00 -5.67
C ALA A 268 -7.57 -11.98 -4.69
N GLN A 269 -7.31 -13.28 -4.87
CA GLN A 269 -7.62 -14.25 -3.83
C GLN A 269 -6.72 -14.05 -2.61
N CYS A 270 -7.25 -14.25 -1.42
CA CYS A 270 -6.44 -14.26 -0.20
C CYS A 270 -5.33 -15.33 -0.30
N PRO A 271 -4.07 -14.98 0.01
CA PRO A 271 -2.97 -15.95 0.05
C PRO A 271 -3.28 -17.15 0.97
N PRO A 272 -2.83 -18.38 0.62
CA PRO A 272 -1.92 -18.71 -0.48
C PRO A 272 -2.58 -18.84 -1.87
N GLY A 273 -3.86 -18.44 -2.01
CA GLY A 273 -4.48 -18.28 -3.33
C GLY A 273 -3.70 -17.27 -4.19
N THR A 274 -3.67 -17.50 -5.49
CA THR A 274 -2.85 -16.70 -6.45
C THR A 274 -3.64 -16.24 -7.67
N ALA A 275 -4.94 -16.51 -7.72
CA ALA A 275 -5.77 -16.04 -8.81
C ALA A 275 -6.15 -14.57 -8.62
N SER A 276 -6.28 -13.86 -9.73
CA SER A 276 -6.90 -12.55 -9.78
C SER A 276 -8.42 -12.70 -9.66
N VAL A 277 -9.10 -11.66 -9.20
CA VAL A 277 -10.56 -11.64 -9.05
C VAL A 277 -11.13 -10.49 -9.86
N VAL A 278 -12.13 -10.77 -10.70
CA VAL A 278 -12.89 -9.73 -11.40
C VAL A 278 -13.64 -8.90 -10.36
N THR A 279 -13.47 -7.59 -10.37
CA THR A 279 -14.13 -6.70 -9.41
C THR A 279 -14.61 -5.41 -10.06
N SER A 280 -15.68 -4.86 -9.49
CA SER A 280 -16.18 -3.50 -9.69
C SER A 280 -16.19 -2.80 -8.33
N SER A 281 -16.25 -1.48 -8.32
CA SER A 281 -16.46 -0.71 -7.09
C SER A 281 -17.83 -0.07 -7.14
N ASP A 282 -18.60 -0.25 -6.06
CA ASP A 282 -19.85 0.47 -5.81
C ASP A 282 -19.68 1.45 -4.61
N HIS A 283 -18.45 1.65 -4.17
CA HIS A 283 -18.14 2.55 -3.05
C HIS A 283 -18.48 4.00 -3.41
N VAL A 284 -19.21 4.66 -2.51
CA VAL A 284 -19.53 6.08 -2.59
C VAL A 284 -18.79 6.83 -1.49
N TRP A 285 -17.78 7.59 -1.91
CA TRP A 285 -16.96 8.42 -1.03
C TRP A 285 -17.77 9.51 -0.31
N GLN A 286 -17.35 9.86 0.91
CA GLN A 286 -17.96 10.90 1.73
C GLN A 286 -16.90 11.92 2.22
N ASP A 287 -15.80 12.03 1.49
CA ASP A 287 -14.61 12.80 1.85
C ASP A 287 -14.36 14.03 0.95
N ASP A 288 -15.37 14.49 0.19
CA ASP A 288 -15.24 15.65 -0.71
C ASP A 288 -14.63 16.90 -0.04
N GLU A 289 -15.01 17.17 1.21
CA GLU A 289 -14.45 18.29 1.97
C GLU A 289 -12.95 18.10 2.28
N TRP A 290 -12.55 16.86 2.61
CA TRP A 290 -11.15 16.50 2.81
C TRP A 290 -10.35 16.70 1.53
N MET A 291 -10.83 16.13 0.42
CA MET A 291 -10.15 16.20 -0.89
C MET A 291 -9.99 17.65 -1.38
N ALA A 292 -11.01 18.49 -1.18
CA ALA A 292 -10.94 19.92 -1.52
C ALA A 292 -9.93 20.69 -0.65
N ARG A 293 -9.80 20.35 0.63
CA ARG A 293 -8.82 20.95 1.54
C ARG A 293 -7.40 20.49 1.21
N ARG A 294 -7.21 19.18 0.97
CA ARG A 294 -5.92 18.60 0.60
C ARG A 294 -5.31 19.30 -0.61
N ALA A 295 -6.10 19.53 -1.66
CA ALA A 295 -5.65 20.20 -2.88
C ALA A 295 -5.08 21.61 -2.67
N ARG A 296 -5.31 22.24 -1.51
CA ARG A 296 -4.82 23.57 -1.13
C ARG A 296 -3.74 23.54 -0.04
N ALA A 297 -3.43 22.37 0.50
CA ALA A 297 -2.49 22.21 1.60
C ALA A 297 -1.05 22.51 1.15
N ALA A 298 -0.30 23.22 1.98
CA ALA A 298 1.13 23.45 1.81
C ALA A 298 1.88 22.60 2.84
N HIS A 299 2.12 21.33 2.52
CA HIS A 299 2.63 20.33 3.48
C HIS A 299 3.91 20.72 4.21
N HIS A 300 4.84 21.41 3.54
CA HIS A 300 6.08 21.90 4.17
C HIS A 300 5.80 22.87 5.33
N ARG A 301 4.71 23.63 5.23
CA ARG A 301 4.26 24.62 6.21
C ARG A 301 3.04 24.17 7.01
N ALA A 302 2.68 22.89 6.96
CA ALA A 302 1.58 22.34 7.74
C ALA A 302 2.14 21.39 8.82
N PRO A 303 1.41 21.17 9.93
CA PRO A 303 1.79 20.14 10.89
C PRO A 303 1.66 18.76 10.25
N MET A 304 2.67 17.91 10.43
CA MET A 304 2.67 16.51 10.02
C MET A 304 3.35 15.65 11.08
N SER A 305 2.52 15.02 11.90
CA SER A 305 2.85 13.96 12.83
C SER A 305 2.17 12.67 12.38
N VAL A 306 2.97 11.68 12.03
CA VAL A 306 2.59 10.44 11.36
C VAL A 306 2.67 9.26 12.34
N TYR A 307 1.61 8.46 12.39
CA TYR A 307 1.63 7.16 13.06
C TYR A 307 1.83 6.07 12.01
N GLU A 308 3.00 5.44 12.00
CA GLU A 308 3.29 4.32 11.08
C GLU A 308 2.74 3.03 11.67
N LEU A 309 2.05 2.22 10.87
CA LEU A 309 1.48 0.95 11.30
C LEU A 309 1.46 -0.13 10.23
N HIS A 310 1.54 -1.39 10.69
CA HIS A 310 1.25 -2.58 9.89
C HIS A 310 -0.20 -3.03 10.17
N LEU A 311 -1.10 -2.89 9.18
CA LEU A 311 -2.54 -3.07 9.39
C LEU A 311 -2.90 -4.44 9.99
N ALA A 312 -2.30 -5.51 9.47
CA ALA A 312 -2.65 -6.87 9.90
C ALA A 312 -2.15 -7.22 11.32
N SER A 313 -1.16 -6.49 11.86
CA SER A 313 -0.62 -6.77 13.20
C SER A 313 -0.88 -5.67 14.21
N TRP A 314 -1.42 -4.51 13.84
CA TRP A 314 -1.75 -3.45 14.79
C TRP A 314 -2.69 -3.96 15.90
N ARG A 315 -3.75 -4.67 15.52
CA ARG A 315 -4.65 -5.41 16.41
C ARG A 315 -5.07 -6.70 15.71
N PRO A 316 -4.36 -7.83 15.92
CA PRO A 316 -4.57 -9.06 15.17
C PRO A 316 -6.00 -9.63 15.25
N GLU A 317 -6.76 -9.25 16.28
CA GLU A 317 -8.18 -9.58 16.43
C GLU A 317 -9.10 -8.83 15.45
N LEU A 318 -8.67 -7.69 14.90
CA LEU A 318 -9.39 -6.90 13.90
C LEU A 318 -9.03 -7.41 12.50
N THR A 319 -9.68 -8.50 12.09
CA THR A 319 -9.33 -9.25 10.88
C THR A 319 -9.80 -8.62 9.56
N THR A 320 -10.40 -7.43 9.58
CA THR A 320 -10.90 -6.77 8.36
C THR A 320 -10.65 -5.27 8.36
N TYR A 321 -10.55 -4.66 7.17
CA TYR A 321 -10.44 -3.21 7.01
C TYR A 321 -11.61 -2.46 7.68
N ARG A 322 -12.83 -3.02 7.65
CA ARG A 322 -14.00 -2.43 8.33
C ARG A 322 -13.86 -2.44 9.85
N ALA A 323 -13.41 -3.55 10.43
CA ALA A 323 -13.16 -3.63 11.86
C ALA A 323 -12.07 -2.65 12.30
N ILE A 324 -11.01 -2.50 11.49
CA ILE A 324 -9.97 -1.50 11.73
C ILE A 324 -10.54 -0.06 11.64
N ALA A 325 -11.42 0.20 10.67
CA ALA A 325 -12.07 1.50 10.48
C ALA A 325 -12.96 1.92 11.67
N GLU A 326 -13.47 0.96 12.45
CA GLU A 326 -14.25 1.24 13.67
C GLU A 326 -13.37 1.75 14.83
N GLU A 327 -12.09 1.36 14.89
CA GLU A 327 -11.23 1.67 16.04
C GLU A 327 -10.11 2.67 15.73
N LEU A 328 -9.40 2.48 14.61
CA LEU A 328 -8.18 3.22 14.28
C LEU A 328 -8.39 4.74 14.23
N PRO A 329 -9.44 5.29 13.58
CA PRO A 329 -9.64 6.73 13.52
C PRO A 329 -9.81 7.37 14.91
N GLY A 330 -10.53 6.68 15.81
CA GLY A 330 -10.71 7.10 17.20
C GLY A 330 -9.39 7.10 17.96
N TYR A 331 -8.59 6.04 17.81
CA TYR A 331 -7.27 5.91 18.42
C TYR A 331 -6.31 7.03 18.01
N LEU A 332 -6.20 7.28 16.70
CA LEU A 332 -5.32 8.31 16.13
C LEU A 332 -5.74 9.72 16.57
N LYS A 333 -7.05 9.99 16.54
CA LYS A 333 -7.61 11.28 16.98
C LYS A 333 -7.43 11.51 18.48
N GLU A 334 -7.56 10.46 19.30
CA GLU A 334 -7.29 10.56 20.73
C GLU A 334 -5.86 11.00 20.99
N LEU A 335 -4.89 10.41 20.29
CA LEU A 335 -3.46 10.71 20.38
C LEU A 335 -3.04 11.96 19.58
N GLY A 336 -3.92 12.54 18.77
CA GLY A 336 -3.66 13.77 18.02
C GLY A 336 -2.72 13.63 16.82
N PHE A 337 -2.53 12.42 16.29
CA PHE A 337 -1.81 12.27 15.03
C PHE A 337 -2.57 12.94 13.88
N THR A 338 -1.83 13.45 12.89
CA THR A 338 -2.41 14.12 11.71
C THR A 338 -2.55 13.18 10.52
N HIS A 339 -1.66 12.19 10.45
CA HIS A 339 -1.57 11.23 9.37
C HIS A 339 -1.32 9.84 9.94
N VAL A 340 -1.71 8.84 9.17
CA VAL A 340 -1.31 7.45 9.34
C VAL A 340 -0.51 7.03 8.12
N GLU A 341 0.60 6.34 8.33
CA GLU A 341 1.37 5.70 7.27
C GLU A 341 1.17 4.19 7.38
N PHE A 342 0.57 3.60 6.34
CA PHE A 342 0.43 2.17 6.25
C PHE A 342 1.68 1.59 5.58
N MET A 343 2.30 0.62 6.25
CA MET A 343 3.18 -0.35 5.57
C MET A 343 2.45 -0.98 4.36
N PRO A 344 3.16 -1.56 3.38
CA PRO A 344 2.58 -1.80 2.06
C PRO A 344 1.27 -2.60 2.10
N VAL A 345 0.21 -1.98 1.56
CA VAL A 345 -1.14 -2.57 1.53
C VAL A 345 -1.43 -3.35 0.26
N MET A 346 -0.53 -3.30 -0.73
CA MET A 346 -0.65 -4.06 -1.99
C MET A 346 -0.62 -5.57 -1.74
N GLU A 347 -1.23 -6.35 -2.63
CA GLU A 347 -1.26 -7.81 -2.46
C GLU A 347 0.16 -8.41 -2.52
N HIS A 348 0.45 -9.27 -1.57
CA HIS A 348 1.75 -9.89 -1.37
C HIS A 348 1.57 -11.33 -0.85
N PRO A 349 2.35 -12.32 -1.32
CA PRO A 349 2.09 -13.72 -1.03
C PRO A 349 2.49 -14.13 0.40
N PHE A 350 3.52 -13.51 0.97
CA PHE A 350 4.11 -13.89 2.24
C PHE A 350 3.98 -12.79 3.29
N GLY A 351 3.28 -13.04 4.41
CA GLY A 351 3.07 -12.03 5.45
C GLY A 351 4.36 -11.57 6.17
N GLY A 352 5.38 -12.44 6.22
CA GLY A 352 6.67 -12.11 6.82
C GLY A 352 7.54 -11.16 5.98
N SER A 353 7.12 -10.79 4.76
CA SER A 353 7.73 -9.68 4.03
C SER A 353 7.21 -8.31 4.48
N TRP A 354 6.21 -8.30 5.38
CA TRP A 354 5.50 -7.12 5.88
C TRP A 354 4.84 -6.26 4.79
N GLY A 355 4.70 -6.82 3.59
CA GLY A 355 4.16 -6.16 2.41
C GLY A 355 5.20 -5.78 1.36
N TYR A 356 6.50 -5.75 1.67
CA TYR A 356 7.54 -5.25 0.75
C TYR A 356 7.87 -6.20 -0.42
N GLN A 357 7.33 -7.42 -0.43
CA GLN A 357 7.43 -8.32 -1.59
C GLN A 357 6.08 -8.43 -2.32
N VAL A 358 5.74 -7.37 -3.05
CA VAL A 358 4.44 -7.20 -3.73
C VAL A 358 4.32 -8.10 -4.96
N SER A 359 3.19 -8.81 -5.09
CA SER A 359 2.83 -9.59 -6.28
C SER A 359 1.62 -9.05 -7.03
N GLY A 360 0.77 -8.23 -6.38
CA GLY A 360 -0.40 -7.60 -6.98
C GLY A 360 -0.44 -6.09 -6.69
N TYR A 361 0.17 -5.29 -7.57
CA TYR A 361 0.37 -3.85 -7.40
C TYR A 361 -0.92 -3.02 -7.41
N TYR A 362 -1.96 -3.49 -8.10
CA TYR A 362 -3.22 -2.77 -8.28
C TYR A 362 -4.35 -3.27 -7.37
N ALA A 363 -4.06 -4.19 -6.43
CA ALA A 363 -5.04 -4.72 -5.48
C ALA A 363 -4.56 -4.48 -4.04
N PRO A 364 -5.40 -3.93 -3.15
CA PRO A 364 -5.15 -4.05 -1.71
C PRO A 364 -5.21 -5.53 -1.30
N THR A 365 -4.45 -5.92 -0.28
CA THR A 365 -4.35 -7.32 0.14
C THR A 365 -5.71 -7.86 0.60
N ALA A 366 -6.07 -9.02 0.05
CA ALA A 366 -7.33 -9.68 0.34
C ALA A 366 -7.39 -10.30 1.74
N ARG A 367 -6.27 -10.27 2.51
CA ARG A 367 -6.22 -10.72 3.91
C ARG A 367 -7.19 -9.97 4.82
N LEU A 368 -7.47 -8.71 4.52
CA LEU A 368 -8.29 -7.83 5.35
C LEU A 368 -9.66 -7.50 4.70
N GLY A 369 -9.98 -8.08 3.54
CA GLY A 369 -11.27 -7.90 2.87
C GLY A 369 -11.14 -7.38 1.44
N SER A 370 -12.22 -6.76 0.96
CA SER A 370 -12.33 -6.30 -0.42
C SER A 370 -11.68 -4.92 -0.64
N PRO A 371 -11.40 -4.53 -1.90
CA PRO A 371 -10.99 -3.16 -2.22
C PRO A 371 -11.94 -2.08 -1.71
N ASP A 372 -13.26 -2.32 -1.72
CA ASP A 372 -14.24 -1.36 -1.20
C ASP A 372 -14.23 -1.27 0.34
N ASP A 373 -13.75 -2.30 1.03
CA ASP A 373 -13.51 -2.24 2.47
C ASP A 373 -12.27 -1.38 2.79
N PHE A 374 -11.23 -1.42 1.93
CA PHE A 374 -10.09 -0.51 2.05
C PHE A 374 -10.48 0.94 1.74
N ARG A 375 -11.28 1.20 0.69
CA ARG A 375 -11.86 2.53 0.44
C ARG A 375 -12.63 3.05 1.65
N HIS A 376 -13.43 2.19 2.29
CA HIS A 376 -14.17 2.54 3.50
C HIS A 376 -13.26 2.92 4.68
N LEU A 377 -12.12 2.23 4.85
CA LEU A 377 -11.12 2.62 5.86
C LEU A 377 -10.57 4.03 5.59
N VAL A 378 -10.15 4.30 4.35
CA VAL A 378 -9.61 5.61 3.96
C VAL A 378 -10.67 6.71 4.12
N ASP A 379 -11.89 6.51 3.61
CA ASP A 379 -13.01 7.45 3.75
C ASP A 379 -13.31 7.77 5.22
N THR A 380 -13.27 6.75 6.08
CA THR A 380 -13.50 6.93 7.53
C THR A 380 -12.37 7.73 8.18
N LEU A 381 -11.11 7.53 7.79
CA LEU A 381 -9.97 8.31 8.28
C LEU A 381 -10.07 9.78 7.84
N HIS A 382 -10.39 10.04 6.58
CA HIS A 382 -10.57 11.40 6.05
C HIS A 382 -11.68 12.16 6.79
N ARG A 383 -12.81 11.49 7.06
CA ARG A 383 -13.92 12.05 7.85
C ARG A 383 -13.55 12.35 9.30
N HIS A 384 -12.50 11.71 9.82
CA HIS A 384 -11.94 12.01 11.13
C HIS A 384 -10.81 13.05 11.09
N GLY A 385 -10.47 13.55 9.91
CA GLY A 385 -9.42 14.53 9.71
C GLY A 385 -8.01 13.94 9.75
N ILE A 386 -7.86 12.64 9.44
CA ILE A 386 -6.58 11.94 9.39
C ILE A 386 -6.20 11.70 7.92
N GLY A 387 -5.00 12.10 7.52
CA GLY A 387 -4.48 11.81 6.19
C GLY A 387 -3.87 10.41 6.09
N VAL A 388 -3.92 9.81 4.91
CA VAL A 388 -3.43 8.44 4.67
C VAL A 388 -2.20 8.46 3.76
N ILE A 389 -1.09 7.95 4.26
CA ILE A 389 0.13 7.68 3.50
C ILE A 389 0.25 6.16 3.34
N VAL A 390 0.70 5.70 2.17
CA VAL A 390 0.95 4.28 1.91
C VAL A 390 2.39 4.09 1.48
N ASP A 391 3.06 3.10 2.06
CA ASP A 391 4.33 2.60 1.57
C ASP A 391 4.13 1.93 0.21
N TRP A 392 4.67 2.57 -0.82
CA TRP A 392 4.63 2.13 -2.20
C TRP A 392 5.99 1.53 -2.59
N VAL A 393 5.96 0.36 -3.24
CA VAL A 393 7.15 -0.49 -3.41
C VAL A 393 7.55 -0.63 -4.88
N PRO A 394 8.03 0.43 -5.55
CA PRO A 394 8.48 0.36 -6.94
C PRO A 394 9.90 -0.18 -7.10
N ALA A 395 10.63 -0.43 -6.00
CA ALA A 395 12.06 -0.74 -6.06
C ALA A 395 12.36 -2.16 -6.59
N HIS A 396 11.48 -3.12 -6.29
CA HIS A 396 11.70 -4.54 -6.60
C HIS A 396 10.40 -5.35 -6.52
N PHE A 397 10.41 -6.58 -7.02
CA PHE A 397 9.33 -7.55 -6.90
C PHE A 397 9.86 -8.98 -6.71
N PRO A 398 9.12 -9.91 -6.08
CA PRO A 398 9.61 -11.25 -5.80
C PRO A 398 9.64 -12.16 -7.03
N LYS A 399 10.36 -13.29 -6.94
CA LYS A 399 10.55 -14.26 -8.03
C LYS A 399 9.41 -15.27 -8.17
N ASP A 400 8.25 -15.02 -7.56
CA ASP A 400 7.11 -15.90 -7.60
C ASP A 400 6.66 -16.18 -9.05
N ALA A 401 6.66 -17.45 -9.43
CA ALA A 401 6.40 -17.87 -10.80
C ALA A 401 5.01 -17.48 -11.31
N PHE A 402 4.03 -17.31 -10.42
CA PHE A 402 2.67 -16.89 -10.77
C PHE A 402 2.53 -15.38 -11.04
N ALA A 403 3.53 -14.56 -10.70
CA ALA A 403 3.47 -13.10 -10.78
C ALA A 403 4.34 -12.55 -11.93
N LEU A 404 5.02 -11.42 -11.73
CA LEU A 404 5.70 -10.66 -12.80
C LEU A 404 6.97 -11.30 -13.37
N ALA A 405 7.65 -12.18 -12.61
CA ALA A 405 8.93 -12.76 -13.01
C ALA A 405 8.83 -13.53 -14.33
N ARG A 406 9.63 -13.17 -15.34
CA ARG A 406 9.64 -13.76 -16.68
C ARG A 406 8.23 -13.95 -17.25
N PHE A 407 7.43 -12.89 -17.15
CA PHE A 407 5.97 -12.95 -17.29
C PHE A 407 5.49 -13.71 -18.53
N ASP A 408 6.14 -13.48 -19.69
CA ASP A 408 5.81 -14.12 -20.96
C ASP A 408 6.86 -15.13 -21.47
N GLY A 409 7.70 -15.63 -20.55
CA GLY A 409 8.77 -16.62 -20.80
C GLY A 409 10.18 -16.03 -20.90
N GLU A 410 10.28 -14.72 -21.11
CA GLU A 410 11.52 -13.94 -21.19
C GLU A 410 11.51 -12.81 -20.14
N PRO A 411 12.67 -12.22 -19.78
CA PRO A 411 12.70 -11.01 -18.96
C PRO A 411 11.80 -9.92 -19.56
N LEU A 412 10.78 -9.50 -18.81
CA LEU A 412 9.75 -8.57 -19.30
C LEU A 412 9.65 -7.33 -18.41
N TYR A 413 9.32 -7.54 -17.14
CA TYR A 413 9.25 -6.49 -16.13
C TYR A 413 10.61 -6.21 -15.50
N GLU A 414 11.45 -7.24 -15.43
CA GLU A 414 12.84 -7.19 -15.00
C GLU A 414 13.80 -6.94 -16.17
N PRO A 415 14.98 -6.32 -15.91
CA PRO A 415 16.02 -6.15 -16.91
C PRO A 415 16.48 -7.47 -17.53
N ALA A 416 16.78 -7.44 -18.83
CA ALA A 416 17.36 -8.61 -19.51
C ALA A 416 18.83 -8.88 -19.11
N ASP A 417 19.55 -7.86 -18.63
CA ASP A 417 20.91 -8.01 -18.10
C ASP A 417 20.87 -8.63 -16.70
N PRO A 418 21.39 -9.85 -16.50
CA PRO A 418 21.36 -10.54 -15.21
C PRO A 418 22.09 -9.78 -14.09
N LEU A 419 23.07 -8.94 -14.41
CA LEU A 419 23.78 -8.12 -13.41
C LEU A 419 22.91 -6.99 -12.85
N ARG A 420 21.91 -6.56 -13.62
CA ARG A 420 20.93 -5.53 -13.24
C ARG A 420 19.61 -6.14 -12.75
N ALA A 421 19.30 -7.37 -13.15
CA ALA A 421 17.97 -7.95 -12.95
C ALA A 421 17.64 -8.27 -11.49
N GLU A 422 18.64 -8.64 -10.68
CA GLU A 422 18.41 -9.15 -9.33
C GLU A 422 18.99 -8.26 -8.24
N HIS A 423 18.27 -8.15 -7.14
CA HIS A 423 18.77 -7.57 -5.90
C HIS A 423 19.44 -8.67 -5.06
N PRO A 424 20.79 -8.68 -4.91
CA PRO A 424 21.52 -9.84 -4.40
C PRO A 424 21.20 -10.17 -2.93
N ASP A 425 21.05 -9.15 -2.08
CA ASP A 425 20.80 -9.35 -0.65
C ASP A 425 19.36 -9.81 -0.35
N TRP A 426 18.41 -9.55 -1.25
CA TRP A 426 16.98 -9.79 -1.03
C TRP A 426 16.44 -11.00 -1.81
N GLY A 427 17.17 -11.45 -2.84
CA GLY A 427 16.72 -12.53 -3.70
C GLY A 427 15.51 -12.17 -4.57
N THR A 428 15.27 -10.88 -4.80
CA THR A 428 14.17 -10.33 -5.62
C THR A 428 14.65 -9.83 -6.98
N LEU A 429 13.72 -9.42 -7.84
CA LEU A 429 14.00 -8.80 -9.14
C LEU A 429 13.79 -7.28 -9.08
N GLU A 430 14.64 -6.54 -9.78
CA GLU A 430 14.44 -5.10 -10.01
C GLU A 430 13.56 -4.87 -11.24
N PHE A 431 12.89 -3.72 -11.30
CA PHE A 431 12.15 -3.31 -12.50
C PHE A 431 13.06 -2.73 -13.58
N ASP A 432 12.75 -3.00 -14.84
CA ASP A 432 13.37 -2.35 -15.99
C ASP A 432 12.74 -0.96 -16.22
N TYR A 433 13.17 0.03 -15.43
CA TYR A 433 12.67 1.40 -15.52
C TYR A 433 12.88 2.06 -16.89
N GLY A 434 13.85 1.56 -17.67
CA GLY A 434 14.14 2.04 -19.03
C GLY A 434 13.08 1.59 -20.04
N ARG A 435 12.38 0.48 -19.75
CA ARG A 435 11.34 -0.06 -20.61
C ARG A 435 10.03 0.72 -20.45
N THR A 436 9.55 1.24 -21.57
CA THR A 436 8.40 2.13 -21.67
C THR A 436 7.14 1.61 -20.98
N GLU A 437 6.74 0.36 -21.23
CA GLU A 437 5.52 -0.21 -20.66
C GLU A 437 5.67 -0.53 -19.16
N VAL A 438 6.88 -0.89 -18.70
CA VAL A 438 7.20 -1.13 -17.29
C VAL A 438 7.17 0.17 -16.50
N ARG A 439 7.79 1.22 -17.04
CA ARG A 439 7.69 2.58 -16.46
C ARG A 439 6.24 3.04 -16.36
N ASN A 440 5.46 2.86 -17.43
CA ASN A 440 4.05 3.22 -17.44
C ASN A 440 3.22 2.40 -16.43
N PHE A 441 3.51 1.10 -16.28
CA PHE A 441 2.90 0.25 -15.24
C PHE A 441 3.08 0.85 -13.84
N LEU A 442 4.29 1.29 -13.50
CA LEU A 442 4.61 1.87 -12.19
C LEU A 442 4.06 3.29 -12.03
N VAL A 443 4.23 4.17 -13.02
CA VAL A 443 3.72 5.56 -12.95
C VAL A 443 2.20 5.56 -12.82
N ALA A 444 1.49 4.75 -13.62
CA ALA A 444 0.04 4.61 -13.49
C ALA A 444 -0.34 3.98 -12.14
N ASN A 445 0.48 3.10 -11.56
CA ASN A 445 0.18 2.52 -10.26
C ASN A 445 0.25 3.54 -9.12
N ALA A 446 1.23 4.45 -9.13
CA ALA A 446 1.30 5.54 -8.15
C ALA A 446 0.04 6.44 -8.21
N VAL A 447 -0.39 6.81 -9.43
CA VAL A 447 -1.61 7.59 -9.64
C VAL A 447 -2.85 6.81 -9.21
N TYR A 448 -2.91 5.51 -9.50
CA TYR A 448 -4.04 4.64 -9.17
C TYR A 448 -4.38 4.67 -7.68
N TRP A 449 -3.39 4.55 -6.80
CA TRP A 449 -3.61 4.63 -5.35
C TRP A 449 -4.17 5.99 -4.91
N CYS A 450 -3.70 7.07 -5.53
CA CYS A 450 -4.15 8.43 -5.23
C CYS A 450 -5.55 8.73 -5.76
N GLU A 451 -5.92 8.22 -6.95
CA GLU A 451 -7.21 8.48 -7.60
C GLU A 451 -8.31 7.49 -7.17
N GLU A 452 -8.03 6.19 -7.12
CA GLU A 452 -9.05 5.15 -6.90
C GLU A 452 -9.23 4.78 -5.43
N PHE A 453 -8.26 5.14 -4.57
CA PHE A 453 -8.28 4.92 -3.12
C PHE A 453 -8.07 6.20 -2.30
N HIS A 454 -8.03 7.37 -2.95
CA HIS A 454 -7.89 8.69 -2.33
C HIS A 454 -6.69 8.87 -1.39
N VAL A 455 -5.67 8.01 -1.46
CA VAL A 455 -4.46 8.12 -0.63
C VAL A 455 -3.84 9.52 -0.76
N ASP A 456 -3.38 10.09 0.37
CA ASP A 456 -2.84 11.45 0.47
C ASP A 456 -1.32 11.52 0.33
N GLY A 457 -0.64 10.37 0.44
CA GLY A 457 0.79 10.32 0.21
C GLY A 457 1.34 8.94 -0.12
N LEU A 458 2.48 8.92 -0.80
CA LEU A 458 3.21 7.70 -1.10
C LEU A 458 4.62 7.80 -0.50
N ARG A 459 4.99 6.84 0.33
CA ARG A 459 6.36 6.70 0.82
C ARG A 459 7.07 5.60 0.03
N VAL A 460 8.23 5.91 -0.55
CA VAL A 460 9.04 4.96 -1.33
C VAL A 460 10.20 4.50 -0.46
N ASP A 461 10.20 3.20 -0.16
CA ASP A 461 11.28 2.51 0.52
C ASP A 461 12.50 2.33 -0.38
N ALA A 462 13.68 2.30 0.24
CA ALA A 462 14.95 1.92 -0.34
C ALA A 462 15.25 2.59 -1.70
N VAL A 463 14.99 3.90 -1.84
CA VAL A 463 15.23 4.65 -3.08
C VAL A 463 16.69 4.51 -3.54
N ALA A 464 17.63 4.35 -2.61
CA ALA A 464 19.03 4.08 -2.90
C ALA A 464 19.24 2.80 -3.74
N SER A 465 18.47 1.72 -3.51
CA SER A 465 18.56 0.48 -4.29
C SER A 465 18.18 0.69 -5.76
N MET A 466 17.30 1.65 -6.01
CA MET A 466 16.89 2.01 -7.37
C MET A 466 17.94 2.89 -8.07
N LEU A 467 18.50 3.86 -7.34
CA LEU A 467 19.35 4.91 -7.89
C LEU A 467 20.78 4.45 -8.23
N TYR A 468 21.24 3.32 -7.69
CA TYR A 468 22.62 2.88 -7.82
C TYR A 468 22.73 1.48 -8.43
N LEU A 469 23.39 1.39 -9.58
CA LEU A 469 23.69 0.14 -10.28
C LEU A 469 24.64 -0.76 -9.50
N ASP A 470 25.39 -0.21 -8.54
CA ASP A 470 26.32 -0.92 -7.66
C ASP A 470 25.73 -1.24 -6.28
N TYR A 471 24.44 -0.95 -6.03
CA TYR A 471 23.81 -1.20 -4.73
C TYR A 471 23.89 -2.69 -4.36
N SER A 472 24.46 -2.98 -3.19
CA SER A 472 24.73 -4.34 -2.68
C SER A 472 25.53 -5.26 -3.62
N ARG A 473 26.30 -4.71 -4.57
CA ARG A 473 27.07 -5.48 -5.56
C ARG A 473 28.58 -5.25 -5.40
N GLU A 474 29.26 -6.22 -4.80
CA GLU A 474 30.72 -6.18 -4.63
C GLU A 474 31.49 -6.77 -5.84
N GLY A 475 32.79 -6.49 -5.92
CA GLY A 475 33.73 -7.25 -6.77
C GLY A 475 33.57 -7.08 -8.29
N GLY A 476 32.89 -6.04 -8.76
CA GLY A 476 32.65 -5.79 -10.19
C GLY A 476 31.45 -6.53 -10.77
N ALA A 477 30.55 -7.03 -9.92
CA ALA A 477 29.28 -7.65 -10.31
C ALA A 477 28.21 -6.61 -10.72
N TRP A 478 28.61 -5.55 -11.43
CA TRP A 478 27.73 -4.50 -11.96
C TRP A 478 28.38 -3.80 -13.15
N THR A 479 27.57 -3.10 -13.96
CA THR A 479 28.03 -2.34 -15.13
C THR A 479 27.68 -0.86 -14.99
N PRO A 480 28.58 0.07 -15.37
CA PRO A 480 28.30 1.50 -15.27
C PRO A 480 27.29 1.97 -16.32
N ASN A 481 26.69 3.12 -16.06
CA ASN A 481 25.80 3.79 -17.00
C ASN A 481 26.56 4.29 -18.25
N GLN A 482 25.83 4.81 -19.23
CA GLN A 482 26.38 5.30 -20.50
C GLN A 482 27.43 6.43 -20.38
N TYR A 483 27.58 7.05 -19.19
CA TYR A 483 28.58 8.07 -18.90
C TYR A 483 29.71 7.56 -17.98
N GLY A 484 29.73 6.28 -17.63
CA GLY A 484 30.74 5.67 -16.77
C GLY A 484 30.47 5.79 -15.26
N GLY A 485 29.32 6.34 -14.88
CA GLY A 485 28.90 6.48 -13.49
C GLY A 485 28.14 5.26 -12.96
N ARG A 486 27.88 5.26 -11.65
CA ARG A 486 27.11 4.20 -10.96
C ARG A 486 25.61 4.51 -10.88
N GLU A 487 25.22 5.69 -11.28
CA GLU A 487 23.85 6.18 -11.20
C GLU A 487 22.96 5.44 -12.21
N ASN A 488 21.84 4.91 -11.75
CA ASN A 488 20.80 4.34 -12.58
C ASN A 488 19.92 5.47 -13.14
N LEU A 489 20.30 5.97 -14.33
CA LEU A 489 19.60 7.10 -14.97
C LEU A 489 18.15 6.80 -15.31
N ASP A 490 17.83 5.54 -15.62
CA ASP A 490 16.47 5.10 -15.92
C ASP A 490 15.58 5.20 -14.67
N ALA A 491 16.08 4.76 -13.52
CA ALA A 491 15.38 4.88 -12.24
C ALA A 491 15.19 6.35 -11.82
N ALA A 492 16.23 7.19 -11.98
CA ALA A 492 16.13 8.62 -11.69
C ALA A 492 15.07 9.31 -12.58
N ALA A 493 15.06 9.01 -13.88
CA ALA A 493 14.07 9.54 -14.82
C ALA A 493 12.65 9.05 -14.49
N PHE A 494 12.50 7.77 -14.12
CA PHE A 494 11.22 7.22 -13.65
C PHE A 494 10.70 7.94 -12.41
N LEU A 495 11.54 8.14 -11.39
CA LEU A 495 11.14 8.84 -10.16
C LEU A 495 10.71 10.29 -10.43
N GLN A 496 11.43 10.98 -11.33
CA GLN A 496 11.05 12.32 -11.78
C GLN A 496 9.69 12.32 -12.50
N GLU A 497 9.45 11.37 -13.40
CA GLU A 497 8.19 11.24 -14.12
C GLU A 497 7.03 10.90 -13.18
N MET A 498 7.25 9.97 -12.24
CA MET A 498 6.28 9.56 -11.22
C MET A 498 5.87 10.76 -10.37
N ASN A 499 6.83 11.46 -9.76
CA ASN A 499 6.55 12.62 -8.91
C ASN A 499 5.81 13.72 -9.69
N ALA A 500 6.31 14.10 -10.87
CA ALA A 500 5.68 15.14 -11.69
C ALA A 500 4.24 14.77 -12.10
N THR A 501 3.98 13.50 -12.38
CA THR A 501 2.65 13.01 -12.74
C THR A 501 1.69 12.98 -11.56
N VAL A 502 2.13 12.47 -10.40
CA VAL A 502 1.34 12.44 -9.17
C VAL A 502 0.95 13.84 -8.74
N TYR A 503 1.90 14.80 -8.67
CA TYR A 503 1.58 16.18 -8.26
C TYR A 503 0.63 16.89 -9.24
N ARG A 504 0.72 16.61 -10.54
CA ARG A 504 -0.17 17.20 -11.54
C ARG A 504 -1.59 16.63 -11.47
N ARG A 505 -1.73 15.31 -11.30
CA ARG A 505 -3.04 14.64 -11.32
C ARG A 505 -3.75 14.70 -9.97
N CYS A 506 -2.98 14.65 -8.89
CA CYS A 506 -3.48 14.55 -7.53
C CYS A 506 -2.94 15.71 -6.67
N PRO A 507 -3.42 16.95 -6.88
CA PRO A 507 -2.94 18.10 -6.13
C PRO A 507 -3.03 17.89 -4.62
N GLY A 508 -1.97 18.27 -3.92
CA GLY A 508 -1.88 18.12 -2.47
C GLY A 508 -1.60 16.71 -1.98
N VAL A 509 -1.28 15.74 -2.85
CA VAL A 509 -0.61 14.51 -2.40
C VAL A 509 0.84 14.84 -1.99
N VAL A 510 1.41 14.11 -1.04
CA VAL A 510 2.84 14.18 -0.68
C VAL A 510 3.58 12.91 -1.08
N THR A 511 4.74 13.03 -1.71
CA THR A 511 5.64 11.89 -1.93
C THR A 511 6.84 11.97 -1.00
N ILE A 512 7.18 10.85 -0.36
CA ILE A 512 8.22 10.75 0.67
C ILE A 512 9.25 9.71 0.24
N ALA A 513 10.53 10.04 0.28
CA ALA A 513 11.62 9.12 -0.05
C ALA A 513 12.35 8.66 1.20
N GLU A 514 12.61 7.36 1.34
CA GLU A 514 13.72 6.86 2.13
C GLU A 514 14.91 6.63 1.22
N GLU A 515 15.88 7.53 1.33
CA GLU A 515 17.10 7.51 0.55
C GLU A 515 18.28 7.64 1.52
N SER A 516 18.96 6.52 1.76
CA SER A 516 19.97 6.36 2.81
C SER A 516 21.40 6.73 2.38
N THR A 517 21.57 7.28 1.19
CA THR A 517 22.84 7.86 0.73
C THR A 517 22.77 9.39 0.65
N ALA A 518 23.78 10.00 0.03
CA ALA A 518 23.91 11.44 -0.12
C ALA A 518 23.54 11.91 -1.54
N TRP A 519 22.48 11.35 -2.15
CA TRP A 519 21.98 11.85 -3.44
C TRP A 519 21.52 13.30 -3.28
N ASP A 520 21.99 14.21 -4.15
CA ASP A 520 21.63 15.63 -4.08
C ASP A 520 20.26 15.90 -4.72
N GLY A 521 19.43 16.68 -4.05
CA GLY A 521 18.17 17.17 -4.58
C GLY A 521 17.05 16.13 -4.63
N VAL A 522 16.99 15.24 -3.63
CA VAL A 522 15.89 14.26 -3.52
C VAL A 522 14.55 14.96 -3.44
N THR A 523 14.46 16.04 -2.64
CA THR A 523 13.24 16.83 -2.44
C THR A 523 13.19 18.12 -3.25
N ARG A 524 14.11 18.30 -4.20
CA ARG A 524 14.09 19.45 -5.11
C ARG A 524 13.13 19.18 -6.29
N PRO A 525 12.51 20.23 -6.86
CA PRO A 525 11.70 20.12 -8.07
C PRO A 525 12.42 19.46 -9.25
N THR A 526 11.68 18.75 -10.08
CA THR A 526 12.21 18.02 -11.24
C THR A 526 12.74 18.95 -12.33
N ASP A 527 12.17 20.14 -12.49
CA ASP A 527 12.65 21.18 -13.41
C ASP A 527 13.97 21.85 -12.97
N ALA A 528 14.36 21.66 -11.71
CA ALA A 528 15.64 22.05 -11.15
C ALA A 528 16.64 20.87 -11.06
N GLY A 529 16.33 19.72 -11.66
CA GLY A 529 17.17 18.53 -11.68
C GLY A 529 17.06 17.65 -10.43
N GLY A 530 16.12 17.92 -9.53
CA GLY A 530 15.82 17.04 -8.39
C GLY A 530 15.00 15.81 -8.77
N LEU A 531 14.81 14.88 -7.83
CA LEU A 531 13.95 13.71 -8.02
C LEU A 531 12.46 14.06 -7.90
N GLY A 532 12.13 15.21 -7.32
CA GLY A 532 10.77 15.72 -7.20
C GLY A 532 10.01 15.24 -5.97
N PHE A 533 10.63 14.55 -5.01
CA PHE A 533 9.92 14.16 -3.79
C PHE A 533 9.52 15.40 -2.97
N GLY A 534 8.43 15.29 -2.22
CA GLY A 534 8.03 16.35 -1.28
C GLY A 534 8.88 16.33 -0.02
N LEU A 535 9.13 15.13 0.51
CA LEU A 535 9.87 14.93 1.74
C LEU A 535 10.89 13.79 1.63
N LYS A 536 11.90 13.79 2.49
CA LYS A 536 12.90 12.73 2.63
C LYS A 536 13.00 12.31 4.10
N TRP A 537 13.07 11.01 4.38
CA TRP A 537 13.42 10.52 5.71
C TRP A 537 14.86 10.92 6.07
N ASN A 538 15.04 11.53 7.25
CA ASN A 538 16.34 11.91 7.76
C ASN A 538 17.01 10.73 8.48
N MET A 539 17.52 9.78 7.69
CA MET A 539 18.19 8.58 8.22
C MET A 539 19.44 8.92 9.03
N GLY A 540 20.15 10.00 8.69
CA GLY A 540 21.30 10.49 9.45
C GLY A 540 20.90 10.97 10.84
N TRP A 541 19.87 11.81 10.95
CA TRP A 541 19.31 12.23 12.25
C TRP A 541 18.83 11.03 13.08
N MET A 542 18.12 10.08 12.45
CA MET A 542 17.61 8.90 13.14
C MET A 542 18.77 8.10 13.74
N HIS A 543 19.77 7.77 12.92
CA HIS A 543 20.93 7.00 13.35
C HIS A 543 21.69 7.72 14.47
N ASP A 544 22.12 8.95 14.22
CA ASP A 544 22.97 9.70 15.14
C ASP A 544 22.27 9.96 16.49
N SER A 545 20.98 10.30 16.45
CA SER A 545 20.22 10.59 17.68
C SER A 545 19.93 9.33 18.49
N LEU A 546 19.63 8.19 17.86
CA LEU A 546 19.46 6.91 18.56
C LEU A 546 20.79 6.41 19.14
N VAL A 547 21.91 6.53 18.40
CA VAL A 547 23.24 6.16 18.91
C VAL A 547 23.56 7.01 20.14
N TYR A 548 23.37 8.33 20.09
CA TYR A 548 23.58 9.22 21.23
C TYR A 548 22.72 8.81 22.44
N MET A 549 21.42 8.59 22.23
CA MET A 549 20.49 8.25 23.30
C MET A 549 20.77 6.89 23.93
N SER A 550 21.31 5.93 23.16
CA SER A 550 21.72 4.61 23.66
C SER A 550 22.93 4.65 24.60
N LYS A 551 23.73 5.73 24.56
CA LYS A 551 24.88 5.87 25.46
C LYS A 551 24.43 6.19 26.87
N GLU A 552 25.02 5.50 27.85
CA GLU A 552 24.98 5.88 29.26
C GLU A 552 25.26 7.39 29.41
N PRO A 553 24.49 8.14 30.24
CA PRO A 553 24.60 9.59 30.29
C PRO A 553 26.02 10.13 30.54
N VAL A 554 26.84 9.41 31.32
CA VAL A 554 28.24 9.79 31.58
C VAL A 554 29.14 9.77 30.33
N HIS A 555 28.75 9.05 29.28
CA HIS A 555 29.48 8.96 28.01
C HIS A 555 28.96 9.90 26.93
N ARG A 556 27.73 10.43 27.05
CA ARG A 556 27.08 11.28 26.04
C ARG A 556 27.91 12.51 25.65
N LYS A 557 28.70 13.06 26.56
CA LYS A 557 29.60 14.18 26.27
C LYS A 557 30.61 13.91 25.14
N TYR A 558 31.05 12.65 24.97
CA TYR A 558 31.97 12.26 23.90
C TYR A 558 31.28 12.10 22.54
N HIS A 559 29.95 12.13 22.53
CA HIS A 559 29.08 11.89 21.38
C HIS A 559 28.16 13.09 21.10
N HIS A 560 28.37 14.24 21.75
CA HIS A 560 27.46 15.39 21.64
C HIS A 560 27.36 15.95 20.23
N ASN A 561 28.36 15.72 19.39
CA ASN A 561 28.30 16.01 17.97
C ASN A 561 27.24 15.17 17.25
N GLU A 562 27.00 13.91 17.63
CA GLU A 562 26.02 13.03 16.97
C GLU A 562 24.62 13.67 17.03
N ILE A 563 24.16 14.09 18.22
CA ILE A 563 22.82 14.68 18.36
C ILE A 563 22.67 16.09 17.76
N THR A 564 23.78 16.80 17.50
CA THR A 564 23.75 18.18 16.94
C THR A 564 24.08 18.24 15.44
N PHE A 565 24.69 17.19 14.88
CA PHE A 565 25.24 17.21 13.53
C PHE A 565 24.17 17.32 12.44
N SER A 566 22.99 16.74 12.65
CA SER A 566 21.86 16.83 11.71
C SER A 566 21.50 18.27 11.35
N MET A 567 21.68 19.23 12.27
CA MET A 567 21.42 20.65 12.02
C MET A 567 22.39 21.30 11.03
N VAL A 568 23.53 20.68 10.73
CA VAL A 568 24.46 21.14 9.70
C VAL A 568 23.83 21.05 8.31
N TYR A 569 22.97 20.04 8.08
CA TYR A 569 22.33 19.77 6.80
C TYR A 569 20.80 19.76 6.87
N ALA A 570 20.17 20.07 7.99
CA ALA A 570 18.70 20.02 8.17
C ALA A 570 17.87 20.81 7.15
N TYR A 571 18.51 21.71 6.38
CA TYR A 571 17.87 22.54 5.34
C TYR A 571 18.33 22.18 3.92
N SER A 572 19.10 21.11 3.73
CA SER A 572 19.47 20.64 2.38
C SER A 572 18.32 19.94 1.66
N GLU A 573 17.38 19.38 2.43
CA GLU A 573 16.19 18.68 1.97
C GLU A 573 15.01 18.97 2.93
N ASN A 574 13.80 18.63 2.51
CA ASN A 574 12.61 18.71 3.37
C ASN A 574 12.45 17.42 4.18
N TYR A 575 12.84 17.43 5.46
CA TYR A 575 12.96 16.19 6.23
C TYR A 575 11.69 15.76 6.99
N VAL A 576 11.47 14.44 7.02
CA VAL A 576 10.73 13.71 8.06
C VAL A 576 11.78 13.10 9.01
N LEU A 577 11.49 13.07 10.30
CA LEU A 577 12.30 12.49 11.37
C LEU A 577 11.67 11.13 11.73
N PRO A 578 12.16 10.00 11.17
CA PRO A 578 11.52 8.71 11.36
C PRO A 578 12.06 7.97 12.58
N ILE A 579 11.17 7.47 13.42
CA ILE A 579 11.41 6.27 14.23
C ILE A 579 10.46 5.20 13.71
N SER A 580 10.92 4.49 12.68
CA SER A 580 10.10 3.56 11.91
C SER A 580 10.16 2.12 12.45
N HIS A 581 9.38 1.24 11.82
CA HIS A 581 9.35 -0.20 12.09
C HIS A 581 10.73 -0.86 12.04
N ASP A 582 11.58 -0.46 11.09
CA ASP A 582 12.93 -1.01 10.89
C ASP A 582 13.85 -0.80 12.09
N GLU A 583 13.58 0.19 12.92
CA GLU A 583 14.40 0.52 14.07
C GLU A 583 14.04 -0.25 15.33
N VAL A 584 12.98 -1.06 15.30
CA VAL A 584 12.47 -1.79 16.48
C VAL A 584 12.30 -3.29 16.24
N VAL A 585 13.14 -3.85 15.37
CA VAL A 585 13.16 -5.26 14.95
C VAL A 585 14.61 -5.79 14.85
N HIS A 586 14.76 -7.08 14.55
CA HIS A 586 16.02 -7.73 14.18
C HIS A 586 17.16 -7.54 15.18
N GLY A 587 16.86 -7.56 16.48
CA GLY A 587 17.86 -7.39 17.55
C GLY A 587 18.21 -5.94 17.88
N LYS A 588 17.58 -4.96 17.20
CA LYS A 588 17.78 -3.53 17.47
C LYS A 588 17.06 -3.05 18.74
N GLN A 589 16.20 -3.86 19.35
CA GLN A 589 15.37 -3.54 20.52
C GLN A 589 14.27 -2.49 20.25
N ALA A 590 13.20 -2.49 21.05
CA ALA A 590 12.22 -1.41 21.09
C ALA A 590 12.85 -0.07 21.53
N LEU A 591 12.22 1.07 21.19
CA LEU A 591 12.79 2.40 21.47
C LEU A 591 13.13 2.59 22.95
N VAL A 592 12.22 2.23 23.88
CA VAL A 592 12.46 2.37 25.32
C VAL A 592 13.59 1.45 25.80
N SER A 593 13.76 0.30 25.17
CA SER A 593 14.74 -0.72 25.54
C SER A 593 16.15 -0.39 25.01
N LYS A 594 16.27 0.55 24.06
CA LYS A 594 17.55 1.13 23.65
C LYS A 594 18.10 2.11 24.69
N MET A 595 17.25 2.63 25.57
CA MET A 595 17.64 3.65 26.54
C MET A 595 18.45 3.04 27.70
N PRO A 596 19.48 3.72 28.21
CA PRO A 596 20.26 3.25 29.35
C PRO A 596 19.56 3.48 30.68
N GLY A 597 20.09 2.85 31.74
CA GLY A 597 19.64 3.04 33.12
C GLY A 597 18.56 2.05 33.58
N ASP A 598 18.04 2.31 34.77
CA ASP A 598 16.96 1.52 35.37
C ASP A 598 15.59 1.73 34.68
N TRP A 599 14.57 1.01 35.16
CA TRP A 599 13.21 1.09 34.62
C TRP A 599 12.73 2.54 34.46
N TRP A 600 12.90 3.39 35.48
CA TRP A 600 12.44 4.77 35.45
C TRP A 600 13.27 5.59 34.47
N GLN A 601 14.60 5.45 34.50
CA GLN A 601 15.51 6.19 33.62
C GLN A 601 15.31 5.86 32.14
N GLN A 602 14.99 4.61 31.80
CA GLN A 602 14.68 4.22 30.43
C GLN A 602 13.46 4.97 29.89
N ARG A 603 12.38 5.06 30.68
CA ARG A 603 11.17 5.79 30.30
C ARG A 603 11.41 7.29 30.32
N ALA A 604 12.19 7.82 31.26
CA ALA A 604 12.56 9.24 31.28
C ALA A 604 13.34 9.64 30.02
N ASN A 605 14.35 8.86 29.63
CA ASN A 605 15.07 9.03 28.36
C ASN A 605 14.14 8.97 27.14
N HIS A 606 13.24 7.98 27.09
CA HIS A 606 12.24 7.84 26.02
C HIS A 606 11.38 9.10 25.91
N ARG A 607 10.84 9.59 27.03
CA ARG A 607 10.02 10.80 27.08
C ARG A 607 10.80 12.06 26.67
N ALA A 608 12.02 12.24 27.18
CA ALA A 608 12.88 13.35 26.83
C ALA A 608 13.22 13.36 25.34
N TYR A 609 13.53 12.19 24.79
CA TYR A 609 13.83 12.01 23.37
C TYR A 609 12.64 12.35 22.48
N LEU A 610 11.42 11.89 22.81
CA LEU A 610 10.23 12.27 22.07
C LEU A 610 9.94 13.78 22.15
N GLY A 611 10.14 14.40 23.32
CA GLY A 611 10.02 15.84 23.48
C GLY A 611 11.06 16.63 22.66
N PHE A 612 12.26 16.08 22.48
CA PHE A 612 13.29 16.64 21.59
C PHE A 612 12.93 16.45 20.12
N MET A 613 12.54 15.24 19.72
CA MET A 613 12.14 14.90 18.36
C MET A 613 11.02 15.80 17.83
N TRP A 614 9.97 16.04 18.63
CA TRP A 614 8.87 16.93 18.25
C TRP A 614 9.27 18.42 18.18
N ALA A 615 10.35 18.81 18.86
CA ALA A 615 10.86 20.18 18.83
C ALA A 615 11.94 20.41 17.76
N HIS A 616 12.59 19.34 17.29
CA HIS A 616 13.61 19.40 16.26
C HIS A 616 12.97 19.76 14.88
N PRO A 617 13.62 20.57 14.03
CA PRO A 617 13.12 20.84 12.69
C PRO A 617 12.93 19.56 11.86
N GLY A 618 11.77 19.45 11.21
CA GLY A 618 11.35 18.30 10.41
C GLY A 618 10.01 17.72 10.86
N LYS A 619 9.31 17.02 9.96
CA LYS A 619 8.02 16.36 10.26
C LYS A 619 8.24 15.08 11.08
N GLN A 620 7.27 14.59 11.84
CA GLN A 620 7.47 13.45 12.75
C GLN A 620 6.84 12.15 12.22
N LEU A 621 7.53 11.03 12.41
CA LEU A 621 6.98 9.69 12.21
C LEU A 621 7.35 8.77 13.38
N LEU A 622 6.35 8.11 13.95
CA LEU A 622 6.54 7.17 15.06
C LEU A 622 5.77 5.86 14.80
N PHE A 623 6.48 4.74 14.85
CA PHE A 623 5.89 3.42 14.65
C PHE A 623 5.06 2.95 15.85
N MET A 624 4.02 2.17 15.54
CA MET A 624 3.12 1.59 16.53
C MET A 624 3.84 0.83 17.66
N GLY A 625 3.29 0.97 18.86
CA GLY A 625 3.81 0.46 20.12
C GLY A 625 4.87 1.33 20.81
N GLN A 626 5.53 2.24 20.09
CA GLN A 626 6.50 3.16 20.69
C GLN A 626 5.82 4.31 21.46
N GLU A 627 4.57 4.63 21.12
CA GLU A 627 3.77 5.68 21.77
C GLU A 627 3.42 5.37 23.23
N PHE A 628 3.48 4.11 23.63
CA PHE A 628 3.29 3.67 25.02
C PHE A 628 4.51 2.92 25.59
N ALA A 629 5.66 3.04 24.93
CA ALA A 629 6.91 2.42 25.34
C ALA A 629 6.79 0.90 25.54
N GLN A 630 6.36 0.17 24.50
CA GLN A 630 6.44 -1.29 24.49
C GLN A 630 7.88 -1.77 24.73
N GLY A 631 8.06 -2.86 25.47
CA GLY A 631 9.39 -3.31 25.88
C GLY A 631 10.06 -4.25 24.88
N ALA A 632 9.28 -5.09 24.20
CA ALA A 632 9.78 -6.03 23.20
C ALA A 632 9.84 -5.39 21.81
N GLU A 633 10.71 -5.94 20.95
CA GLU A 633 10.70 -5.66 19.52
C GLU A 633 9.32 -5.94 18.93
N TRP A 634 9.02 -5.26 17.82
CA TRP A 634 7.81 -5.54 17.07
C TRP A 634 7.83 -6.96 16.52
N ASP A 635 6.73 -7.68 16.74
CA ASP A 635 6.46 -8.98 16.17
C ASP A 635 5.24 -8.87 15.25
N HIS A 636 5.44 -9.08 13.95
CA HIS A 636 4.35 -9.00 12.98
C HIS A 636 3.25 -10.06 13.16
N GLU A 637 3.47 -11.13 13.93
CA GLU A 637 2.43 -12.12 14.25
C GLU A 637 1.58 -11.69 15.45
N GLN A 638 2.19 -11.05 16.45
CA GLN A 638 1.54 -10.73 17.73
C GLN A 638 1.09 -9.27 17.83
N GLY A 639 1.72 -8.37 17.09
CA GLY A 639 1.44 -6.94 17.16
C GLY A 639 2.04 -6.21 18.36
N PRO A 640 1.63 -4.95 18.59
CA PRO A 640 1.97 -4.20 19.78
C PRO A 640 1.50 -4.89 21.07
N GLN A 641 2.26 -4.71 22.16
CA GLN A 641 1.98 -5.31 23.46
C GLN A 641 0.82 -4.63 24.22
N TRP A 642 -0.40 -4.61 23.66
CA TRP A 642 -1.56 -3.87 24.23
C TRP A 642 -1.87 -4.21 25.69
N TRP A 643 -1.57 -5.43 26.13
CA TRP A 643 -1.74 -5.86 27.51
C TRP A 643 -0.97 -5.00 28.53
N VAL A 644 0.09 -4.26 28.12
CA VAL A 644 0.81 -3.34 29.02
C VAL A 644 -0.04 -2.17 29.48
N LEU A 645 -1.15 -1.89 28.78
CA LEU A 645 -2.09 -0.81 29.11
C LEU A 645 -3.27 -1.29 29.97
N ASP A 646 -3.40 -2.60 30.20
CA ASP A 646 -4.44 -3.20 31.03
C ASP A 646 -4.22 -2.85 32.51
N GLU A 647 -5.28 -2.49 33.24
CA GLU A 647 -5.21 -2.10 34.65
C GLU A 647 -4.67 -3.21 35.57
N GLN A 648 -4.75 -4.47 35.12
CA GLN A 648 -4.20 -5.62 35.84
C GLN A 648 -2.68 -5.71 35.71
N TRP A 649 -2.07 -5.05 34.72
CA TRP A 649 -0.62 -5.03 34.57
C TRP A 649 0.00 -4.06 35.60
N PRO A 650 0.96 -4.50 36.45
CA PRO A 650 1.46 -3.67 37.55
C PRO A 650 2.05 -2.31 37.14
N ALA A 651 2.63 -2.22 35.95
CA ALA A 651 3.27 -1.00 35.44
C ALA A 651 2.42 -0.23 34.41
N HIS A 652 1.11 -0.51 34.31
CA HIS A 652 0.27 0.08 33.27
C HIS A 652 0.23 1.61 33.28
N GLU A 653 0.31 2.24 34.45
CA GLU A 653 0.34 3.70 34.55
C GLU A 653 1.62 4.33 33.98
N ASP A 654 2.75 3.62 33.98
CA ASP A 654 3.98 4.10 33.33
C ASP A 654 3.80 4.15 31.81
N HIS A 655 3.22 3.10 31.24
CA HIS A 655 2.93 3.02 29.79
C HIS A 655 1.84 4.01 29.38
N ARG A 656 0.76 4.13 30.16
CA ARG A 656 -0.28 5.15 29.96
C ARG A 656 0.30 6.56 30.12
N GLY A 657 1.29 6.76 30.98
CA GLY A 657 2.02 8.02 31.15
C GLY A 657 2.75 8.45 29.87
N VAL A 658 3.49 7.53 29.24
CA VAL A 658 4.13 7.79 27.93
C VAL A 658 3.08 8.05 26.84
N ARG A 659 1.99 7.27 26.82
CA ARG A 659 0.88 7.48 25.87
C ARG A 659 0.23 8.86 26.04
N ARG A 660 0.03 9.31 27.28
CA ARG A 660 -0.45 10.66 27.60
C ARG A 660 0.54 11.72 27.13
N LEU A 661 1.85 11.50 27.28
CA LEU A 661 2.86 12.41 26.74
C LEU A 661 2.73 12.55 25.22
N VAL A 662 2.66 11.45 24.46
CA VAL A 662 2.55 11.51 23.00
C VAL A 662 1.30 12.27 22.56
N ARG A 663 0.16 12.00 23.21
CA ARG A 663 -1.06 12.79 23.00
C ARG A 663 -0.83 14.27 23.19
N ASP A 664 -0.20 14.65 24.30
CA ASP A 664 -0.05 16.05 24.66
C ASP A 664 1.12 16.73 23.88
N LEU A 665 2.08 15.96 23.35
CA LEU A 665 3.07 16.41 22.36
C LEU A 665 2.40 16.77 21.05
N ASN A 666 1.57 15.87 20.52
CA ASN A 666 0.83 16.09 19.28
C ASN A 666 -0.12 17.29 19.38
N ARG A 667 -0.88 17.43 20.46
CA ARG A 667 -1.76 18.59 20.66
C ARG A 667 -0.98 19.90 20.69
N ARG A 668 0.11 19.96 21.47
CA ARG A 668 0.96 21.16 21.53
C ARG A 668 1.64 21.46 20.20
N TYR A 669 2.05 20.44 19.46
CA TYR A 669 2.59 20.58 18.11
C TYR A 669 1.59 21.25 17.18
N LEU A 670 0.34 20.80 17.17
CA LEU A 670 -0.73 21.44 16.38
C LEU A 670 -0.97 22.90 16.80
N ASP A 671 -0.98 23.18 18.10
CA ASP A 671 -1.28 24.51 18.65
C ASP A 671 -0.08 25.48 18.60
N THR A 672 1.11 25.02 18.19
CA THR A 672 2.33 25.83 18.22
C THR A 672 3.00 25.91 16.83
N PRO A 673 2.65 26.92 16.02
CA PRO A 673 3.16 27.08 14.65
C PRO A 673 4.69 27.08 14.52
N ALA A 674 5.41 27.53 15.56
CA ALA A 674 6.87 27.53 15.59
C ALA A 674 7.49 26.14 15.40
N LEU A 675 6.74 25.07 15.73
CA LEU A 675 7.21 23.70 15.62
C LEU A 675 7.10 23.12 14.20
N TRP A 676 6.41 23.78 13.26
CA TRP A 676 6.15 23.20 11.93
C TRP A 676 6.09 24.15 10.74
N GLU A 677 5.87 25.45 10.93
CA GLU A 677 5.73 26.40 9.81
C GLU A 677 7.02 26.61 9.01
N LEU A 678 8.16 26.58 9.71
CA LEU A 678 9.48 26.94 9.18
C LEU A 678 10.48 25.78 9.30
N ASP A 679 10.02 24.53 9.27
CA ASP A 679 10.89 23.34 9.36
C ASP A 679 11.99 23.30 8.29
N THR A 680 11.70 23.82 7.10
CA THR A 680 12.55 23.72 5.91
C THR A 680 13.40 24.97 5.67
N THR A 681 13.45 25.90 6.64
CA THR A 681 14.14 27.19 6.51
C THR A 681 14.98 27.50 7.75
N PRO A 682 16.24 27.99 7.60
CA PRO A 682 17.10 28.32 8.73
C PRO A 682 16.50 29.31 9.74
N GLU A 683 15.60 30.20 9.31
CA GLU A 683 14.93 31.19 10.14
C GLU A 683 14.06 30.56 11.24
N GLY A 684 13.59 29.32 11.03
CA GLY A 684 12.74 28.58 11.95
C GLY A 684 13.44 28.03 13.18
N PHE A 685 14.78 28.11 13.26
CA PHE A 685 15.56 27.52 14.35
C PHE A 685 16.82 28.32 14.65
N ARG A 686 17.19 28.39 15.94
CA ARG A 686 18.50 28.90 16.37
C ARG A 686 18.96 28.19 17.64
N TRP A 687 20.21 27.74 17.64
CA TRP A 687 20.88 27.30 18.87
C TRP A 687 21.01 28.45 19.86
N LEU A 688 20.65 28.19 21.11
CA LEU A 688 20.97 29.04 22.26
C LEU A 688 22.31 28.55 22.82
N ASP A 689 22.35 27.29 23.25
CA ASP A 689 23.55 26.53 23.54
C ASP A 689 23.40 25.09 23.06
N GLY A 690 24.10 24.75 21.97
CA GLY A 690 24.25 23.39 21.45
C GLY A 690 25.63 22.79 21.71
N GLY A 691 26.47 23.46 22.52
CA GLY A 691 27.85 23.07 22.81
C GLY A 691 28.05 22.56 24.24
N ALA A 692 27.00 22.51 25.07
CA ALA A 692 27.02 22.09 26.47
C ALA A 692 27.19 20.56 26.64
N ALA A 693 28.21 19.99 25.99
CA ALA A 693 28.50 18.57 25.97
C ALA A 693 28.80 17.99 27.36
N GLU A 694 29.59 18.69 28.19
CA GLU A 694 29.88 18.24 29.57
C GLU A 694 28.61 18.10 30.42
N ASP A 695 27.55 18.81 30.05
CA ASP A 695 26.31 18.83 30.78
C ASP A 695 25.19 17.97 30.18
N ASN A 696 25.40 17.42 28.97
CA ASN A 696 24.40 16.77 28.13
C ASN A 696 23.17 17.65 27.88
N LEU A 697 23.38 18.95 27.70
CA LEU A 697 22.32 19.92 27.56
C LEU A 697 22.23 20.41 26.10
N LEU A 698 21.01 20.50 25.58
CA LEU A 698 20.72 21.20 24.33
C LEU A 698 19.66 22.26 24.59
N THR A 699 19.92 23.48 24.16
CA THR A 699 18.93 24.57 24.20
C THR A 699 18.85 25.27 22.86
N PHE A 700 17.62 25.47 22.39
CA PHE A 700 17.37 26.12 21.11
C PHE A 700 16.02 26.82 21.10
N VAL A 701 15.86 27.74 20.16
CA VAL A 701 14.60 28.41 19.89
C VAL A 701 14.07 28.00 18.52
N ARG A 702 12.78 27.73 18.45
CA ARG A 702 11.98 27.57 17.23
C ARG A 702 11.18 28.84 16.98
N HIS A 703 11.00 29.24 15.72
CA HIS A 703 10.19 30.40 15.35
C HIS A 703 9.08 30.03 14.38
N ALA A 704 7.91 30.63 14.58
CA ALA A 704 6.84 30.67 13.60
C ALA A 704 7.10 31.74 12.53
N ALA A 705 6.35 31.71 11.44
CA ALA A 705 6.46 32.70 10.36
C ALA A 705 6.12 34.13 10.81
N ASP A 706 5.33 34.30 11.87
CA ASP A 706 5.01 35.59 12.47
C ASP A 706 6.07 36.08 13.49
N GLY A 707 7.11 35.28 13.74
CA GLY A 707 8.17 35.56 14.70
C GLY A 707 7.92 35.03 16.11
N SER A 708 6.77 34.40 16.38
CA SER A 708 6.47 33.81 17.69
C SER A 708 7.47 32.71 18.05
N PRO A 709 8.14 32.78 19.22
CA PRO A 709 9.15 31.80 19.60
C PRO A 709 8.60 30.66 20.46
N LEU A 710 9.25 29.50 20.38
CA LEU A 710 9.23 28.45 21.39
C LEU A 710 10.66 28.09 21.77
N VAL A 711 10.98 28.07 23.06
CA VAL A 711 12.30 27.66 23.56
C VAL A 711 12.23 26.23 24.05
N ALA A 712 13.08 25.36 23.51
CA ALA A 712 13.23 23.98 23.96
C ALA A 712 14.53 23.81 24.76
N VAL A 713 14.43 23.14 25.90
CA VAL A 713 15.55 22.84 26.80
C VAL A 713 15.57 21.35 27.08
N CYS A 714 16.57 20.65 26.58
CA CYS A 714 16.68 19.19 26.68
C CYS A 714 17.86 18.82 27.60
N ASN A 715 17.56 18.35 28.81
CA ASN A 715 18.55 17.82 29.74
C ASN A 715 18.64 16.30 29.62
N PHE A 716 19.65 15.81 28.90
CA PHE A 716 19.93 14.37 28.75
C PHE A 716 20.88 13.84 29.83
N SER A 717 20.97 14.50 30.98
CA SER A 717 21.66 14.02 32.17
C SER A 717 20.65 13.60 33.26
N PRO A 718 20.92 12.56 34.06
CA PRO A 718 20.10 12.21 35.23
C PRO A 718 20.30 13.19 36.40
N VAL A 719 21.17 14.19 36.25
CA VAL A 719 21.40 15.22 37.25
C VAL A 719 20.39 16.34 37.11
N VAL A 720 19.69 16.65 38.20
CA VAL A 720 18.84 17.85 38.32
C VAL A 720 19.73 19.08 38.34
N ARG A 721 19.44 20.07 37.49
CA ARG A 721 20.21 21.32 37.45
C ARG A 721 19.37 22.45 38.02
N HIS A 722 19.75 22.95 39.18
CA HIS A 722 19.09 24.09 39.81
C HIS A 722 19.76 25.40 39.39
N GLY A 723 18.95 26.43 39.13
CA GLY A 723 19.45 27.78 38.82
C GLY A 723 20.23 27.84 37.50
N HIS A 724 19.96 26.93 36.57
CA HIS A 724 20.63 26.94 35.27
C HIS A 724 20.05 28.07 34.42
N ARG A 725 20.91 29.00 33.99
CA ARG A 725 20.47 30.18 33.24
C ARG A 725 20.34 29.84 31.75
N VAL A 726 19.18 30.16 31.17
CA VAL A 726 18.88 29.97 29.75
C VAL A 726 18.50 31.31 29.13
N GLY A 727 19.08 31.63 27.97
CA GLY A 727 18.72 32.82 27.19
C GLY A 727 17.31 32.72 26.61
N LEU A 728 16.53 33.80 26.72
CA LEU A 728 15.16 33.88 26.22
C LEU A 728 15.00 35.09 25.28
N PRO A 729 14.35 34.94 24.11
CA PRO A 729 13.98 36.05 23.27
C PRO A 729 13.23 37.14 24.04
N ALA A 730 13.43 38.40 23.66
CA ALA A 730 12.59 39.48 24.20
C ALA A 730 11.19 39.36 23.60
N LEU A 731 10.17 39.47 24.46
CA LEU A 731 8.77 39.48 24.04
C LEU A 731 8.29 40.90 23.78
N ASP A 732 7.39 41.07 22.81
CA ASP A 732 6.72 42.35 22.56
C ASP A 732 5.69 42.60 23.67
N GLY A 733 6.08 43.32 24.73
CA GLY A 733 5.23 43.56 25.89
C GLY A 733 6.00 43.78 27.20
N ARG A 734 5.30 44.08 28.30
CA ARG A 734 5.93 44.52 29.56
C ARG A 734 6.30 43.40 30.52
N GLU A 735 5.62 42.25 30.51
CA GLU A 735 5.73 41.29 31.61
C GLU A 735 6.79 40.20 31.39
N GLN A 736 7.24 39.98 30.13
CA GLN A 736 8.34 39.07 29.78
C GLN A 736 8.17 37.69 30.44
N LEU A 737 6.93 37.19 30.41
CA LEU A 737 6.50 35.96 31.04
C LEU A 737 6.48 34.83 30.02
N TRP A 738 6.97 33.67 30.45
CA TRP A 738 7.02 32.45 29.67
C TRP A 738 6.27 31.35 30.41
N GLU A 739 5.44 30.61 29.70
CA GLU A 739 4.80 29.39 30.19
C GLU A 739 5.66 28.18 29.84
N GLU A 740 6.05 27.40 30.85
CA GLU A 740 6.49 26.01 30.62
C GLU A 740 5.25 25.19 30.23
N VAL A 741 5.09 25.00 28.92
CA VAL A 741 3.95 24.29 28.33
C VAL A 741 4.16 22.81 28.29
N LEU A 742 5.40 22.35 28.15
CA LEU A 742 5.77 20.93 28.23
C LEU A 742 6.85 20.75 29.28
N ASN A 743 6.68 19.72 30.11
CA ASN A 743 7.72 19.16 30.95
C ASN A 743 7.58 17.64 30.93
N THR A 744 8.52 16.96 30.27
CA THR A 744 8.45 15.50 30.13
C THR A 744 8.72 14.74 31.44
N ASP A 745 9.11 15.43 32.51
CA ASP A 745 9.27 14.90 33.87
C ASP A 745 8.04 15.10 34.77
N ALA A 746 6.93 15.64 34.25
CA ALA A 746 5.70 15.72 35.02
C ALA A 746 5.23 14.33 35.50
N GLU A 747 4.70 14.26 36.73
CA GLU A 747 4.21 13.00 37.33
C GLU A 747 3.12 12.32 36.47
N ALA A 748 2.31 13.12 35.76
CA ALA A 748 1.28 12.61 34.85
C ALA A 748 1.84 11.73 33.71
N TYR A 749 3.13 11.90 33.38
CA TYR A 749 3.83 11.10 32.38
C TYR A 749 4.74 10.02 33.00
N GLY A 750 4.73 9.86 34.34
CA GLY A 750 5.62 8.96 35.07
C GLY A 750 7.01 9.55 35.36
N GLY A 751 7.14 10.88 35.40
CA GLY A 751 8.35 11.57 35.83
C GLY A 751 8.39 11.86 37.33
N SER A 752 9.43 12.55 37.78
CA SER A 752 9.68 12.86 39.20
C SER A 752 8.93 14.08 39.71
N GLY A 753 8.28 14.86 38.83
CA GLY A 753 7.53 16.06 39.19
C GLY A 753 8.39 17.30 39.41
N ILE A 754 9.68 17.25 39.08
CA ILE A 754 10.56 18.42 39.15
C ILE A 754 10.17 19.38 38.02
N GLY A 755 10.04 20.67 38.31
CA GLY A 755 9.65 21.68 37.35
C GLY A 755 9.90 23.10 37.85
N ASN A 756 9.49 24.08 37.05
CA ASN A 756 9.68 25.49 37.35
C ASN A 756 8.45 26.11 38.02
N SER A 757 8.61 27.28 38.64
CA SER A 757 7.47 28.11 39.02
C SER A 757 6.84 28.72 37.77
N HIS A 758 5.52 28.58 37.61
CA HIS A 758 4.79 29.12 36.45
C HIS A 758 4.04 30.42 36.82
N PRO A 759 4.09 31.47 35.97
CA PRO A 759 4.94 31.60 34.78
C PRO A 759 6.41 31.88 35.14
N VAL A 760 7.32 31.51 34.24
CA VAL A 760 8.75 31.84 34.31
C VAL A 760 8.95 33.29 33.87
N LYS A 761 9.62 34.10 34.69
CA LYS A 761 9.90 35.51 34.37
C LYS A 761 11.29 35.66 33.77
N ALA A 762 11.39 36.28 32.59
CA ALA A 762 12.68 36.59 31.96
C ALA A 762 13.28 37.90 32.48
N ASP A 763 14.42 37.80 33.15
CA ASP A 763 15.18 38.92 33.66
C ASP A 763 15.92 39.65 32.53
N PRO A 764 16.18 40.97 32.67
CA PRO A 764 16.96 41.77 31.72
C PRO A 764 18.47 41.47 31.81
N THR A 765 18.84 40.20 31.86
CA THR A 765 20.22 39.71 31.91
C THR A 765 20.50 38.98 30.60
N PRO A 766 21.36 39.53 29.71
CA PRO A 766 21.73 38.87 28.46
C PRO A 766 22.43 37.52 28.71
N TRP A 767 22.06 36.49 27.95
CA TRP A 767 22.62 35.14 28.02
C TRP A 767 22.34 34.40 26.70
N ASP A 768 23.17 33.43 26.29
CA ASP A 768 23.03 32.63 25.05
C ASP A 768 22.75 33.44 23.77
N GLY A 769 23.32 34.65 23.69
CA GLY A 769 23.09 35.57 22.57
C GLY A 769 21.66 36.12 22.48
N GLN A 770 20.89 36.04 23.57
CA GLN A 770 19.57 36.62 23.76
C GLN A 770 19.62 37.82 24.72
N PRO A 771 18.70 38.79 24.58
CA PRO A 771 18.69 40.01 25.40
C PRO A 771 18.22 39.78 26.84
N ARG A 772 17.54 38.66 27.10
CA ARG A 772 16.98 38.29 28.41
C ARG A 772 17.31 36.83 28.73
N SER A 773 17.11 36.45 29.99
CA SER A 773 17.30 35.07 30.44
C SER A 773 16.47 34.77 31.67
N ALA A 774 16.31 33.49 32.00
CA ALA A 774 15.74 33.04 33.26
C ALA A 774 16.62 31.96 33.89
N GLU A 775 16.64 31.90 35.22
CA GLU A 775 17.18 30.75 35.95
C GLU A 775 16.10 29.68 36.05
N LEU A 776 16.40 28.50 35.51
CA LEU A 776 15.49 27.37 35.46
C LEU A 776 15.99 26.24 36.35
N VAL A 777 15.05 25.45 36.85
CA VAL A 777 15.29 24.09 37.30
C VAL A 777 15.11 23.18 36.09
N LEU A 778 16.16 22.47 35.71
CA LEU A 778 16.12 21.48 34.63
C LEU A 778 15.93 20.09 35.25
N PRO A 779 14.78 19.43 34.99
CA PRO A 779 14.52 18.09 35.52
C PRO A 779 15.50 17.06 34.91
N PRO A 780 15.70 15.92 35.58
CA PRO A 780 16.64 14.91 35.12
C PRO A 780 16.04 14.12 33.95
N LEU A 781 16.83 13.91 32.89
CA LEU A 781 16.40 13.16 31.68
C LEU A 781 15.05 13.68 31.15
N ALA A 782 15.00 14.97 30.83
CA ALA A 782 13.76 15.64 30.48
C ALA A 782 13.94 16.72 29.42
N THR A 783 12.85 16.99 28.70
CA THR A 783 12.73 18.11 27.77
C THR A 783 11.64 19.06 28.26
N LEU A 784 11.96 20.35 28.30
CA LEU A 784 11.04 21.43 28.61
C LEU A 784 10.75 22.24 27.35
N TRP A 785 9.52 22.69 27.17
CA TRP A 785 9.16 23.72 26.18
C TRP A 785 8.60 24.95 26.88
N LEU A 786 9.13 26.11 26.54
CA LEU A 786 8.68 27.41 27.01
C LEU A 786 8.07 28.19 25.83
N ARG A 787 6.89 28.77 26.02
CA ARG A 787 6.30 29.74 25.07
C ARG A 787 5.99 31.07 25.77
N PRO A 788 5.84 32.18 25.03
CA PRO A 788 5.27 33.41 25.58
C PRO A 788 3.91 33.16 26.26
N ALA A 789 3.68 33.77 27.44
CA ALA A 789 2.45 33.63 28.22
C ALA A 789 1.26 34.43 27.69
#